data_AF-A0A952BMJ1-F1
#
_entry.id   AF-A0A952BMJ1-F1
#
_cell.length_a   1.000
_cell.length_b   1.000
_cell.length_c   1.000
_cell.angle_alpha   90.00
_cell.angle_beta   90.00
_cell.angle_gamma   90.00
#
_symmetry.space_group_name_H-M   'P 1'
#
loop_
_entity.id
_entity.type
_entity.pdbx_description
1 polymer ?
#
loop_
_entity_poly.entity_id
_entity_poly.type
_entity_poly.pdbx_seq_one_letter_code
_entity_poly.pdbx_strand_id
1 'polypeptide(L)'
;MKEIVSKKLADSAFSRFNFNHKHIHTVQEGIRRNRAGEASLYEIQSNPDILRKRLAREHLPPEMALERINGVPNFQDILVLKKIFKLADCVGRIVIGGQTGNSGYATGFQIAPGIVITNHHVFPDAKTAKQSFIQFDYELNERYEPLTPKTFSFKPEKFFMTSPFDKKADDPFSGLDFTIVAINEVSNEGTPVTEIPNAILDENLGKIVEGEHCVVIQHPKGDYKKIVLRDIRMLTLSDDFLIYESDTLPGSSGAMVVGLGTGEVVALHHSGVPKKDDHGNWLRKDGGIVRAGDRDEDIDWIGNEGIRVSSILKAIRGIEVPNKMQAVKKQLLEECTAENKSQPSLPTSDPLIDIPDSDPMPIQDIDEPEIPVTDPISDPQISTPTDTTSGKQHQFFEIQFSDIENLQTDWIMNHRQIYPGILTNEAVFPLSTVPEEKRYFYISLMTSKNPWDIAEELEALPQIDTATPDLPADTDVQREYVRSDEDTVETTESVKNRFAKWNEPEFIDHWKTSYFTKDLISKKDWDALRAWNRKAVNMPKKLSELKDWSIISSNLSKLKLVQLDTGYTDLSKVENGYNLNEDMDFIDNDNNASDAMDDGLLKYPGHGTRTASIVIGNTRSNFDQNGNYGLLFNDSGLRFRMIPYRISQSVVLIGRGKNLVDSINHAAYTNADVVTMSMGSYPRPMLYEVAKSVYDRGLIWVCAAGNEVEMVVAPALYPGTVAVAAFNPNRKPWKGSSYGTTVDVSAPGEDVYVPFENKDLQEIMAYGSGTSYATPHVAAAAILWKAKHLDKLSKYNQPWQVVEAFRHCLRVSASKNKPSNWDTKNYGSGLLDIQLLLAEPLPAASVLRYAYSDSKGKPSWDLGIREGVHYLWQVIVKKIKPGPESFVTESELTPRAQAALEALANKSAKSVFESTADPKQDGANPILKMYFESYQ
;
A
#
# COMPACT_ATOMS: atom_id res chain seq x y z
N MET A 1 22.21 -21.21 -22.16
CA MET A 1 23.29 -20.27 -22.59
C MET A 1 23.29 -18.99 -21.75
N LYS A 2 22.16 -18.28 -21.58
CA LYS A 2 22.02 -17.13 -20.65
C LYS A 2 22.50 -17.42 -19.22
N GLU A 3 22.08 -18.54 -18.61
CA GLU A 3 22.53 -18.94 -17.26
C GLU A 3 24.05 -19.16 -17.15
N ILE A 4 24.68 -19.70 -18.20
CA ILE A 4 26.13 -19.93 -18.23
C ILE A 4 26.88 -18.60 -18.27
N VAL A 5 26.38 -17.63 -19.04
CA VAL A 5 26.95 -16.28 -19.12
C VAL A 5 26.78 -15.54 -17.80
N SER A 6 25.57 -15.56 -17.21
CA SER A 6 25.30 -14.95 -15.91
C SER A 6 26.20 -15.53 -14.81
N LYS A 7 26.36 -16.86 -14.78
CA LYS A 7 27.24 -17.53 -13.82
C LYS A 7 28.71 -17.11 -13.98
N LYS A 8 29.23 -17.04 -15.21
CA LYS A 8 30.61 -16.60 -15.47
C LYS A 8 30.86 -15.15 -15.04
N LEU A 9 29.90 -14.26 -15.30
CA LEU A 9 29.96 -12.86 -14.89
C LEU A 9 30.06 -12.74 -13.37
N ALA A 10 29.14 -13.39 -12.66
CA ALA A 10 29.08 -13.40 -11.21
C ALA A 10 30.31 -14.10 -10.57
N ASP A 11 30.85 -15.15 -11.21
CA ASP A 11 32.10 -15.78 -10.77
C ASP A 11 33.31 -14.84 -10.92
N SER A 12 33.33 -14.02 -11.97
CA SER A 12 34.37 -13.02 -12.20
C SER A 12 34.25 -11.86 -11.22
N ALA A 13 33.02 -11.40 -10.96
CA ALA A 13 32.71 -10.37 -9.97
C ALA A 13 33.12 -10.83 -8.56
N PHE A 14 32.81 -12.09 -8.20
CA PHE A 14 33.28 -12.70 -6.95
C PHE A 14 34.81 -12.73 -6.86
N SER A 15 35.50 -13.06 -7.95
CA SER A 15 36.97 -13.10 -7.95
C SER A 15 37.57 -11.72 -7.67
N ARG A 16 36.99 -10.67 -8.25
CA ARG A 16 37.38 -9.26 -8.00
C ARG A 16 37.02 -8.80 -6.59
N PHE A 17 35.84 -9.18 -6.10
CA PHE A 17 35.43 -8.93 -4.71
C PHE A 17 36.41 -9.59 -3.73
N ASN A 18 36.72 -10.87 -3.93
CA ASN A 18 37.60 -11.64 -3.07
C ASN A 18 39.04 -11.11 -3.11
N PHE A 19 39.54 -10.69 -4.28
CA PHE A 19 40.84 -10.01 -4.41
C PHE A 19 40.90 -8.75 -3.54
N ASN A 20 39.79 -8.01 -3.45
CA ASN A 20 39.68 -6.79 -2.64
C ASN A 20 39.12 -7.04 -1.22
N HIS A 21 38.93 -8.29 -0.79
CA HIS A 21 38.17 -8.60 0.43
C HIS A 21 38.71 -7.90 1.69
N LYS A 22 40.03 -7.85 1.87
CA LYS A 22 40.65 -7.14 3.02
C LYS A 22 40.35 -5.64 3.01
N HIS A 23 40.40 -5.03 1.83
CA HIS A 23 40.12 -3.61 1.66
C HIS A 23 38.62 -3.33 1.86
N ILE A 24 37.76 -4.13 1.25
CA ILE A 24 36.30 -4.08 1.43
C ILE A 24 35.93 -4.22 2.92
N HIS A 25 36.51 -5.19 3.63
CA HIS A 25 36.28 -5.35 5.07
C HIS A 25 36.75 -4.12 5.87
N THR A 26 37.86 -3.50 5.47
CA THR A 26 38.36 -2.26 6.10
C THR A 26 37.37 -1.11 5.91
N VAL A 27 36.85 -0.95 4.69
CA VAL A 27 35.82 0.05 4.37
C VAL A 27 34.52 -0.24 5.11
N GLN A 28 34.08 -1.49 5.19
CA GLN A 28 32.87 -1.90 5.92
C GLN A 28 32.97 -1.61 7.42
N GLU A 29 34.11 -1.92 8.06
CA GLU A 29 34.35 -1.55 9.47
C GLU A 29 34.42 -0.03 9.63
N GLY A 30 35.03 0.68 8.68
CA GLY A 30 35.02 2.14 8.63
C GLY A 30 33.59 2.71 8.58
N ILE A 31 32.73 2.16 7.71
CA ILE A 31 31.31 2.52 7.60
C ILE A 31 30.59 2.23 8.92
N ARG A 32 30.85 1.08 9.55
CA ARG A 32 30.26 0.71 10.84
C ARG A 32 30.62 1.72 11.94
N ARG A 33 31.90 2.09 12.02
CA ARG A 33 32.39 3.13 12.94
C ARG A 33 31.81 4.50 12.62
N ASN A 34 31.68 4.85 11.34
CA ASN A 34 31.05 6.10 10.93
C ASN A 34 29.58 6.19 11.33
N ARG A 35 28.81 5.10 11.20
CA ARG A 35 27.43 5.02 11.70
C ARG A 35 27.33 5.16 13.22
N ALA A 36 28.35 4.70 13.95
CA ALA A 36 28.43 4.84 15.40
C ALA A 36 28.95 6.23 15.85
N GLY A 37 29.31 7.11 14.91
CA GLY A 37 29.94 8.40 15.21
C GLY A 37 31.39 8.28 15.69
N GLU A 38 32.02 7.12 15.49
CA GLU A 38 33.39 6.79 15.94
C GLU A 38 34.47 7.02 14.86
N ALA A 39 34.05 7.36 13.64
CA ALA A 39 34.93 7.69 12.51
C ALA A 39 34.22 8.60 11.50
N SER A 40 34.97 9.40 10.77
CA SER A 40 34.51 10.21 9.63
C SER A 40 34.59 9.43 8.32
N LEU A 41 33.88 9.88 7.29
CA LEU A 41 34.04 9.34 5.92
C LEU A 41 35.47 9.56 5.38
N TYR A 42 36.18 10.57 5.88
CA TYR A 42 37.58 10.84 5.58
C TYR A 42 38.49 9.68 6.00
N GLU A 43 38.31 9.18 7.23
CA GLU A 43 39.11 8.09 7.79
C GLU A 43 38.90 6.74 7.10
N ILE A 44 37.84 6.63 6.29
CA ILE A 44 37.53 5.44 5.48
C ILE A 44 38.30 5.48 4.14
N GLN A 45 38.68 6.66 3.64
CA GLN A 45 39.25 6.81 2.30
C GLN A 45 40.66 6.24 2.19
N SER A 46 40.85 5.32 1.25
CA SER A 46 42.18 4.79 0.90
C SER A 46 42.97 5.67 -0.07
N ASN A 47 42.29 6.55 -0.84
CA ASN A 47 42.92 7.37 -1.88
C ASN A 47 42.69 8.88 -1.66
N PRO A 48 43.73 9.62 -1.23
CA PRO A 48 43.65 11.06 -0.98
C PRO A 48 43.30 11.90 -2.23
N ASP A 49 43.66 11.45 -3.43
CA ASP A 49 43.41 12.20 -4.67
C ASP A 49 41.94 12.17 -5.07
N ILE A 50 41.23 11.06 -4.81
CA ILE A 50 39.79 10.96 -5.05
C ILE A 50 39.05 11.96 -4.17
N LEU A 51 39.41 12.00 -2.89
CA LEU A 51 38.85 12.95 -1.94
C LEU A 51 39.15 14.39 -2.36
N ARG A 52 40.40 14.72 -2.70
CA ARG A 52 40.76 16.06 -3.19
C ARG A 52 39.91 16.50 -4.39
N LYS A 53 39.70 15.59 -5.35
CA LYS A 53 38.84 15.86 -6.52
C LYS A 53 37.36 15.96 -6.16
N ARG A 54 36.90 15.21 -5.16
CA ARG A 54 35.55 15.34 -4.62
C ARG A 54 35.31 16.74 -4.03
N LEU A 55 36.24 17.21 -3.20
CA LEU A 55 36.18 18.55 -2.61
C LEU A 55 36.10 19.64 -3.69
N ALA A 56 36.87 19.49 -4.78
CA ALA A 56 36.84 20.42 -5.90
C ALA A 56 35.49 20.44 -6.64
N ARG A 57 34.77 19.32 -6.72
CA ARG A 57 33.45 19.23 -7.38
C ARG A 57 32.33 19.91 -6.59
N GLU A 58 32.42 19.88 -5.26
CA GLU A 58 31.39 20.47 -4.40
C GLU A 58 31.51 21.99 -4.27
N HIS A 59 32.56 22.61 -4.81
CA HIS A 59 32.84 24.06 -4.72
C HIS A 59 32.86 24.58 -3.26
N LEU A 60 33.12 23.69 -2.30
CA LEU A 60 33.18 24.02 -0.89
C LEU A 60 34.63 24.31 -0.46
N PRO A 61 34.86 25.27 0.46
CA PRO A 61 36.16 25.42 1.10
C PRO A 61 36.56 24.09 1.77
N PRO A 62 37.84 23.65 1.67
CA PRO A 62 38.28 22.38 2.23
C PRO A 62 37.90 22.18 3.69
N GLU A 63 37.92 23.25 4.50
CA GLU A 63 37.57 23.23 5.92
C GLU A 63 36.06 22.97 6.17
N MET A 64 35.16 23.56 5.38
CA MET A 64 33.71 23.32 5.47
C MET A 64 33.30 21.95 4.91
N ALA A 65 33.98 21.51 3.86
CA ALA A 65 33.78 20.19 3.30
C ALA A 65 34.33 19.09 4.23
N LEU A 66 35.46 19.35 4.91
CA LEU A 66 35.97 18.51 5.99
C LEU A 66 34.99 18.47 7.18
N GLU A 67 34.37 19.59 7.58
CA GLU A 67 33.31 19.58 8.61
C GLU A 67 32.07 18.76 8.21
N ARG A 68 31.61 18.83 6.94
CA ARG A 68 30.49 17.98 6.43
C ARG A 68 30.84 16.49 6.37
N ILE A 69 32.11 16.16 6.15
CA ILE A 69 32.63 14.78 6.11
C ILE A 69 32.93 14.25 7.53
N ASN A 70 33.21 15.15 8.49
CA ASN A 70 33.63 14.84 9.86
C ASN A 70 32.51 14.92 10.93
N GLY A 71 31.34 15.48 10.62
CA GLY A 71 30.22 15.62 11.56
C GLY A 71 28.89 15.19 10.95
N VAL A 72 27.94 14.75 11.78
CA VAL A 72 26.61 14.26 11.36
C VAL A 72 25.62 15.42 11.17
N PRO A 73 25.50 15.96 9.95
CA PRO A 73 24.18 16.31 9.43
C PRO A 73 23.84 15.45 8.20
N ASN A 74 22.81 14.60 8.32
CA ASN A 74 22.25 13.76 7.24
C ASN A 74 21.38 14.58 6.25
N PHE A 75 21.84 15.74 5.80
CA PHE A 75 21.11 16.56 4.83
C PHE A 75 21.67 16.37 3.43
N GLN A 76 20.83 15.91 2.51
CA GLN A 76 21.11 15.95 1.07
C GLN A 76 20.50 17.22 0.49
N ASP A 77 21.29 17.98 -0.27
CA ASP A 77 20.77 19.17 -0.95
C ASP A 77 19.71 18.75 -1.99
N ILE A 78 18.58 19.47 -2.00
CA ILE A 78 17.49 19.23 -2.95
C ILE A 78 17.96 19.33 -4.41
N LEU A 79 19.00 20.12 -4.70
CA LEU A 79 19.64 20.19 -6.01
C LEU A 79 20.11 18.82 -6.49
N VAL A 80 20.65 17.99 -5.59
CA VAL A 80 21.17 16.67 -5.97
C VAL A 80 20.03 15.71 -6.29
N LEU A 81 18.92 15.77 -5.53
CA LEU A 81 17.72 15.01 -5.87
C LEU A 81 17.14 15.44 -7.22
N LYS A 82 17.10 16.75 -7.51
CA LYS A 82 16.69 17.27 -8.83
C LYS A 82 17.58 16.74 -9.96
N LYS A 83 18.90 16.64 -9.77
CA LYS A 83 19.83 16.02 -10.74
C LYS A 83 19.50 14.54 -10.95
N ILE A 84 19.25 13.79 -9.87
CA ILE A 84 18.91 12.36 -9.93
C ILE A 84 17.58 12.14 -10.68
N PHE A 85 16.55 12.95 -10.43
CA PHE A 85 15.29 12.87 -11.17
C PHE A 85 15.49 13.12 -12.67
N LYS A 86 16.26 14.14 -13.04
CA LYS A 86 16.62 14.38 -14.44
C LYS A 86 17.39 13.22 -15.08
N LEU A 87 18.25 12.54 -14.32
CA LEU A 87 18.93 11.33 -14.78
C LEU A 87 17.97 10.16 -14.95
N ALA A 88 16.92 10.07 -14.13
CA ALA A 88 15.91 9.02 -14.24
C ALA A 88 15.10 9.11 -15.54
N ASP A 89 14.90 10.31 -16.08
CA ASP A 89 14.27 10.55 -17.39
C ASP A 89 15.14 10.02 -18.54
N CYS A 90 16.44 9.85 -18.33
CA CYS A 90 17.37 9.27 -19.31
C CYS A 90 17.30 7.73 -19.36
N VAL A 91 16.61 7.08 -18.42
CA VAL A 91 16.60 5.62 -18.23
C VAL A 91 15.33 5.02 -18.83
N GLY A 92 15.49 3.94 -19.59
CA GLY A 92 14.37 3.22 -20.21
C GLY A 92 14.44 1.71 -20.04
N ARG A 93 13.27 1.08 -20.16
CA ARG A 93 13.10 -0.38 -20.13
C ARG A 93 13.46 -0.95 -21.49
N ILE A 94 14.41 -1.89 -21.53
CA ILE A 94 14.72 -2.66 -22.73
C ILE A 94 13.87 -3.93 -22.76
N VAL A 95 13.19 -4.16 -23.87
CA VAL A 95 12.51 -5.42 -24.19
C VAL A 95 13.32 -6.15 -25.27
N ILE A 96 13.83 -7.33 -24.92
CA ILE A 96 14.80 -8.06 -25.76
C ILE A 96 14.05 -8.99 -26.71
N GLY A 97 14.11 -8.74 -28.02
CA GLY A 97 13.44 -9.56 -29.03
C GLY A 97 14.13 -10.90 -29.28
N GLY A 98 13.34 -11.98 -29.40
CA GLY A 98 13.77 -13.34 -29.74
C GLY A 98 13.03 -13.92 -30.97
N GLN A 99 13.36 -15.16 -31.38
CA GLN A 99 12.79 -15.81 -32.57
C GLN A 99 11.29 -16.11 -32.45
N THR A 100 10.74 -16.19 -31.24
CA THR A 100 9.34 -16.56 -30.95
C THR A 100 8.59 -15.49 -30.12
N GLY A 101 9.15 -14.27 -29.98
CA GLY A 101 8.58 -13.21 -29.12
C GLY A 101 9.61 -12.60 -28.18
N ASN A 102 9.15 -12.00 -27.07
CA ASN A 102 10.02 -11.42 -26.04
C ASN A 102 10.89 -12.51 -25.37
N SER A 103 12.18 -12.23 -25.20
CA SER A 103 13.19 -13.14 -24.63
C SER A 103 13.79 -12.66 -23.31
N GLY A 104 13.33 -11.52 -22.79
CA GLY A 104 13.67 -10.99 -21.48
C GLY A 104 13.70 -9.46 -21.43
N TYR A 105 13.95 -8.94 -20.23
CA TYR A 105 14.01 -7.50 -19.97
C TYR A 105 15.38 -7.09 -19.47
N ALA A 106 15.74 -5.84 -19.72
CA ALA A 106 16.94 -5.20 -19.21
C ALA A 106 16.71 -3.70 -19.01
N THR A 107 17.72 -3.01 -18.48
CA THR A 107 17.75 -1.55 -18.36
C THR A 107 18.77 -0.97 -19.35
N GLY A 108 18.51 0.21 -19.85
CA GLY A 108 19.52 1.03 -20.53
C GLY A 108 19.21 2.51 -20.36
N PHE A 109 20.17 3.36 -20.74
CA PHE A 109 19.97 4.80 -20.66
C PHE A 109 20.64 5.56 -21.79
N GLN A 110 20.07 6.70 -22.15
CA GLN A 110 20.56 7.55 -23.24
C GLN A 110 21.77 8.38 -22.76
N ILE A 111 22.86 8.35 -23.53
CA ILE A 111 24.13 9.05 -23.23
C ILE A 111 24.47 10.15 -24.24
N ALA A 112 23.75 10.19 -25.35
CA ALA A 112 23.79 11.16 -26.43
C ALA A 112 22.47 11.07 -27.21
N PRO A 113 22.00 12.09 -27.95
CA PRO A 113 20.73 12.06 -28.68
C PRO A 113 20.61 10.80 -29.56
N GLY A 114 19.68 9.92 -29.16
CA GLY A 114 19.44 8.66 -29.83
C GLY A 114 20.54 7.61 -29.72
N ILE A 115 21.41 7.70 -28.72
CA ILE A 115 22.46 6.73 -28.42
C ILE A 115 22.29 6.22 -26.99
N VAL A 116 22.05 4.91 -26.85
CA VAL A 116 21.74 4.24 -25.59
C VAL A 116 22.87 3.27 -25.23
N ILE A 117 23.18 3.18 -23.94
CA ILE A 117 24.10 2.18 -23.37
C ILE A 117 23.34 1.14 -22.53
N THR A 118 23.77 -0.12 -22.61
CA THR A 118 23.35 -1.26 -21.78
C THR A 118 24.50 -2.29 -21.71
N ASN A 119 24.28 -3.51 -21.20
CA ASN A 119 25.34 -4.53 -21.15
C ASN A 119 25.54 -5.30 -22.47
N HIS A 120 26.72 -5.88 -22.65
CA HIS A 120 26.99 -6.78 -23.78
C HIS A 120 26.18 -8.08 -23.67
N HIS A 121 26.03 -8.65 -22.48
CA HIS A 121 25.20 -9.85 -22.34
C HIS A 121 23.69 -9.60 -22.62
N VAL A 122 23.25 -8.33 -22.62
CA VAL A 122 21.91 -7.91 -23.08
C VAL A 122 21.88 -7.89 -24.61
N PHE A 123 22.85 -7.22 -25.24
CA PHE A 123 23.01 -7.16 -26.69
C PHE A 123 24.38 -7.68 -27.13
N PRO A 124 24.53 -9.02 -27.28
CA PRO A 124 25.82 -9.61 -27.64
C PRO A 124 26.16 -9.35 -29.11
N ASP A 125 25.15 -9.10 -29.93
CA ASP A 125 25.30 -8.81 -31.35
C ASP A 125 24.23 -7.82 -31.86
N ALA A 126 24.50 -7.26 -33.04
CA ALA A 126 23.62 -6.31 -33.72
C ALA A 126 22.26 -6.93 -34.10
N LYS A 127 22.15 -8.25 -34.25
CA LYS A 127 20.89 -8.90 -34.61
C LYS A 127 19.92 -8.88 -33.43
N THR A 128 20.39 -9.23 -32.23
CA THR A 128 19.58 -9.13 -31.00
C THR A 128 19.12 -7.69 -30.76
N ALA A 129 20.02 -6.72 -30.91
CA ALA A 129 19.66 -5.31 -30.76
C ALA A 129 18.56 -4.90 -31.75
N LYS A 130 18.70 -5.24 -33.04
CA LYS A 130 17.72 -4.89 -34.09
C LYS A 130 16.30 -5.42 -33.83
N GLN A 131 16.18 -6.52 -33.12
CA GLN A 131 14.89 -7.15 -32.77
C GLN A 131 14.28 -6.58 -31.48
N SER A 132 14.99 -5.69 -30.80
CA SER A 132 14.64 -5.18 -29.47
C SER A 132 14.19 -3.72 -29.55
N PHE A 133 13.59 -3.23 -28.47
CA PHE A 133 13.21 -1.82 -28.33
C PHE A 133 13.41 -1.34 -26.88
N ILE A 134 13.50 -0.02 -26.71
CA ILE A 134 13.56 0.66 -25.41
C ILE A 134 12.31 1.50 -25.20
N GLN A 135 11.82 1.56 -23.96
CA GLN A 135 10.68 2.34 -23.54
C GLN A 135 11.11 3.33 -22.46
N PHE A 136 11.18 4.61 -22.81
CA PHE A 136 11.27 5.68 -21.81
C PHE A 136 9.89 5.96 -21.23
N ASP A 137 9.84 6.60 -20.07
CA ASP A 137 8.62 6.90 -19.32
C ASP A 137 7.76 5.65 -19.03
N TYR A 138 8.37 4.46 -19.02
CA TYR A 138 7.74 3.24 -18.52
C TYR A 138 7.73 3.27 -16.98
N GLU A 139 6.95 4.18 -16.42
CA GLU A 139 6.85 4.45 -14.99
C GLU A 139 5.44 4.86 -14.58
N LEU A 140 5.24 5.06 -13.28
CA LEU A 140 3.95 5.45 -12.71
C LEU A 140 3.98 6.94 -12.38
N ASN A 141 2.86 7.62 -12.59
CA ASN A 141 2.67 9.01 -12.15
C ASN A 141 2.35 9.07 -10.64
N GLU A 142 2.12 10.29 -10.12
CA GLU A 142 1.77 10.54 -8.71
C GLU A 142 0.45 9.90 -8.27
N ARG A 143 -0.40 9.49 -9.22
CA ARG A 143 -1.68 8.80 -9.02
C ARG A 143 -1.57 7.28 -9.21
N TYR A 144 -0.35 6.74 -9.34
CA TYR A 144 -0.07 5.32 -9.62
C TYR A 144 -0.56 4.82 -10.99
N GLU A 145 -0.85 5.74 -11.91
CA GLU A 145 -1.26 5.37 -13.25
C GLU A 145 -0.02 5.21 -14.15
N PRO A 146 0.01 4.21 -15.03
CA PRO A 146 1.08 4.08 -16.01
C PRO A 146 1.14 5.29 -16.94
N LEU A 147 2.33 5.89 -17.07
CA LEU A 147 2.57 6.85 -18.13
C LEU A 147 2.56 6.15 -19.50
N THR A 148 2.25 6.92 -20.55
CA THR A 148 2.35 6.42 -21.92
C THR A 148 3.84 6.28 -22.27
N PRO A 149 4.36 5.07 -22.49
CA PRO A 149 5.78 4.89 -22.72
C PRO A 149 6.20 5.42 -24.09
N LYS A 150 7.38 6.04 -24.16
CA LYS A 150 7.98 6.48 -25.43
C LYS A 150 8.87 5.36 -25.96
N THR A 151 8.36 4.63 -26.94
CA THR A 151 8.96 3.40 -27.47
C THR A 151 9.84 3.68 -28.68
N PHE A 152 11.12 3.33 -28.60
CA PHE A 152 12.07 3.46 -29.70
C PHE A 152 12.68 2.10 -30.08
N SER A 153 12.64 1.75 -31.36
CA SER A 153 13.38 0.59 -31.87
C SER A 153 14.88 0.87 -31.96
N PHE A 154 15.70 -0.12 -31.66
CA PHE A 154 17.15 -0.01 -31.85
C PHE A 154 17.56 -0.08 -33.33
N LYS A 155 18.60 0.68 -33.67
CA LYS A 155 19.17 0.89 -35.01
C LYS A 155 20.67 0.57 -35.04
N PRO A 156 21.05 -0.70 -34.84
CA PRO A 156 22.45 -1.10 -34.84
C PRO A 156 23.15 -0.86 -36.19
N GLU A 157 22.39 -0.70 -37.28
CA GLU A 157 22.91 -0.28 -38.58
C GLU A 157 23.44 1.16 -38.62
N LYS A 158 22.88 2.04 -37.76
CA LYS A 158 23.27 3.45 -37.57
C LYS A 158 24.45 3.55 -36.62
N PHE A 159 24.39 2.86 -35.47
CA PHE A 159 25.50 2.74 -34.55
C PHE A 159 25.39 1.49 -33.69
N PHE A 160 26.48 0.72 -33.60
CA PHE A 160 26.61 -0.42 -32.69
C PHE A 160 28.09 -0.57 -32.29
N MET A 161 28.35 -0.56 -31.00
CA MET A 161 29.68 -0.76 -30.41
C MET A 161 29.51 -1.64 -29.17
N THR A 162 30.39 -2.61 -28.96
CA THR A 162 30.25 -3.52 -27.82
C THR A 162 31.61 -3.97 -27.28
N SER A 163 31.66 -4.20 -25.97
CA SER A 163 32.77 -4.81 -25.25
C SER A 163 32.30 -6.12 -24.62
N PRO A 164 32.79 -7.28 -25.11
CA PRO A 164 32.45 -8.58 -24.52
C PRO A 164 32.85 -8.67 -23.05
N PHE A 165 32.16 -9.50 -22.27
CA PHE A 165 32.54 -9.75 -20.86
C PHE A 165 33.77 -10.66 -20.70
N ASP A 166 34.03 -11.54 -21.67
CA ASP A 166 35.23 -12.38 -21.68
C ASP A 166 36.44 -11.54 -22.09
N LYS A 167 37.46 -11.46 -21.21
CA LYS A 167 38.72 -10.77 -21.52
C LYS A 167 39.50 -11.56 -22.57
N LYS A 168 39.81 -10.91 -23.70
CA LYS A 168 40.65 -11.45 -24.77
C LYS A 168 42.04 -10.83 -24.70
N ALA A 169 43.07 -11.63 -24.99
CA ALA A 169 44.46 -11.21 -24.91
C ALA A 169 44.84 -10.16 -25.98
N ASP A 170 44.14 -10.18 -27.12
CA ASP A 170 44.37 -9.34 -28.30
C ASP A 170 43.43 -8.12 -28.37
N ASP A 171 42.44 -8.03 -27.47
CA ASP A 171 41.51 -6.90 -27.40
C ASP A 171 41.56 -6.24 -26.00
N PRO A 172 42.30 -5.13 -25.84
CA PRO A 172 42.44 -4.47 -24.55
C PRO A 172 41.12 -3.88 -24.02
N PHE A 173 40.12 -3.70 -24.89
CA PHE A 173 38.82 -3.12 -24.55
C PHE A 173 37.72 -4.17 -24.35
N SER A 174 38.04 -5.45 -24.51
CA SER A 174 37.21 -6.57 -24.03
C SER A 174 37.27 -6.68 -22.50
N GLY A 175 36.38 -7.48 -21.92
CA GLY A 175 36.29 -7.74 -20.49
C GLY A 175 35.41 -6.75 -19.70
N LEU A 176 34.73 -5.80 -20.36
CA LEU A 176 33.94 -4.77 -19.67
C LEU A 176 32.43 -5.04 -19.66
N ASP A 177 31.85 -5.78 -20.61
CA ASP A 177 30.42 -6.11 -20.64
C ASP A 177 29.44 -4.93 -20.88
N PHE A 178 29.70 -4.12 -21.90
CA PHE A 178 28.77 -3.06 -22.32
C PHE A 178 28.49 -3.06 -23.83
N THR A 179 27.34 -2.54 -24.23
CA THR A 179 26.94 -2.28 -25.61
C THR A 179 26.34 -0.88 -25.72
N ILE A 180 26.75 -0.15 -26.76
CA ILE A 180 26.20 1.15 -27.14
C ILE A 180 25.54 0.99 -28.50
N VAL A 181 24.29 1.43 -28.62
CA VAL A 181 23.48 1.23 -29.81
C VAL A 181 22.60 2.45 -30.07
N ALA A 182 22.41 2.80 -31.34
CA ALA A 182 21.50 3.88 -31.73
C ALA A 182 20.04 3.44 -31.64
N ILE A 183 19.13 4.41 -31.50
CA ILE A 183 17.67 4.23 -31.58
C ILE A 183 17.07 5.09 -32.69
N ASN A 184 15.77 4.92 -32.96
CA ASN A 184 15.02 5.79 -33.87
C ASN A 184 15.06 7.27 -33.43
N GLU A 185 14.89 8.18 -34.40
CA GLU A 185 14.81 9.63 -34.13
C GLU A 185 13.45 10.07 -33.58
N VAL A 186 12.41 9.25 -33.78
CA VAL A 186 11.05 9.47 -33.29
C VAL A 186 10.52 8.16 -32.71
N SER A 187 9.83 8.23 -31.58
CA SER A 187 9.19 7.07 -30.95
C SER A 187 8.00 6.58 -31.77
N ASN A 188 7.49 5.38 -31.44
CA ASN A 188 6.27 4.85 -32.05
C ASN A 188 5.04 5.75 -31.76
N GLU A 189 5.08 6.49 -30.66
CA GLU A 189 4.06 7.42 -30.17
C GLU A 189 4.23 8.85 -30.72
N GLY A 190 5.27 9.11 -31.53
CA GLY A 190 5.50 10.39 -32.18
C GLY A 190 6.43 11.36 -31.44
N THR A 191 7.05 10.95 -30.34
CA THR A 191 7.98 11.79 -29.57
C THR A 191 9.37 11.82 -30.20
N PRO A 192 9.94 12.99 -30.54
CA PRO A 192 11.31 13.13 -30.98
C PRO A 192 12.32 12.70 -29.90
N VAL A 193 13.40 12.05 -30.30
CA VAL A 193 14.47 11.60 -29.39
C VAL A 193 15.19 12.74 -28.67
N THR A 194 15.06 13.97 -29.19
CA THR A 194 15.57 15.20 -28.57
C THR A 194 14.80 15.59 -27.30
N GLU A 195 13.61 15.05 -27.07
CA GLU A 195 12.86 15.22 -25.83
C GLU A 195 13.33 14.27 -24.72
N ILE A 196 14.12 13.24 -25.06
CA ILE A 196 14.75 12.36 -24.08
C ILE A 196 16.08 12.99 -23.65
N PRO A 197 16.28 13.28 -22.34
CA PRO A 197 17.52 13.85 -21.86
C PRO A 197 18.68 12.85 -21.96
N ASN A 198 19.90 13.38 -21.93
CA ASN A 198 21.12 12.59 -22.00
C ASN A 198 21.80 12.54 -20.62
N ALA A 199 22.22 11.35 -20.21
CA ALA A 199 23.06 11.16 -19.06
C ALA A 199 24.52 11.47 -19.42
N ILE A 200 25.09 12.50 -18.79
CA ILE A 200 26.47 12.94 -19.07
C ILE A 200 27.45 11.98 -18.40
N LEU A 201 28.40 11.50 -19.19
CA LEU A 201 29.47 10.60 -18.75
C LEU A 201 30.77 11.39 -18.54
N ASP A 202 31.20 11.50 -17.28
CA ASP A 202 32.45 12.17 -16.92
C ASP A 202 33.55 11.14 -16.52
N GLU A 203 34.73 11.24 -17.13
CA GLU A 203 35.88 10.36 -16.86
C GLU A 203 36.66 10.73 -15.59
N ASN A 204 36.44 11.92 -15.04
CA ASN A 204 37.20 12.42 -13.91
C ASN A 204 36.83 11.72 -12.59
N LEU A 205 37.80 11.60 -11.69
CA LEU A 205 37.58 11.08 -10.33
C LEU A 205 36.82 12.08 -9.45
N GLY A 206 36.39 11.63 -8.26
CA GLY A 206 35.71 12.45 -7.26
C GLY A 206 34.18 12.45 -7.38
N LYS A 207 33.59 11.68 -8.30
CA LYS A 207 32.12 11.56 -8.41
C LYS A 207 31.49 10.79 -7.25
N ILE A 208 32.26 9.89 -6.64
CA ILE A 208 31.88 9.08 -5.49
C ILE A 208 33.12 8.72 -4.68
N VAL A 209 32.96 8.59 -3.36
CA VAL A 209 34.02 8.19 -2.41
C VAL A 209 33.65 6.92 -1.65
N GLU A 210 34.63 6.28 -1.00
CA GLU A 210 34.42 5.02 -0.26
C GLU A 210 33.45 5.23 0.91
N GLY A 211 32.46 4.35 1.05
CA GLY A 211 31.41 4.45 2.06
C GLY A 211 30.28 5.43 1.75
N GLU A 212 30.36 6.19 0.65
CA GLU A 212 29.28 7.06 0.18
C GLU A 212 28.12 6.24 -0.40
N HIS A 213 26.91 6.76 -0.28
CA HIS A 213 25.72 6.15 -0.86
C HIS A 213 25.71 6.25 -2.39
N CYS A 214 25.27 5.19 -3.05
CA CYS A 214 24.92 5.24 -4.48
C CYS A 214 23.40 5.31 -4.65
N VAL A 215 22.97 5.53 -5.87
CA VAL A 215 21.58 5.40 -6.32
C VAL A 215 21.58 4.54 -7.57
N VAL A 216 20.67 3.57 -7.65
CA VAL A 216 20.51 2.75 -8.86
C VAL A 216 19.13 3.00 -9.45
N ILE A 217 19.10 3.37 -10.73
CA ILE A 217 17.87 3.64 -11.48
C ILE A 217 17.69 2.52 -12.51
N GLN A 218 16.58 1.77 -12.41
CA GLN A 218 16.44 0.48 -13.08
C GLN A 218 14.98 0.06 -13.37
N HIS A 219 14.84 -0.94 -14.25
CA HIS A 219 13.60 -1.68 -14.52
C HIS A 219 13.73 -3.13 -14.05
N PRO A 220 13.63 -3.40 -12.74
CA PRO A 220 13.81 -4.74 -12.20
C PRO A 220 12.70 -5.65 -12.71
N LYS A 221 13.06 -6.83 -13.22
CA LYS A 221 12.22 -7.83 -13.87
C LYS A 221 11.41 -7.29 -15.06
N GLY A 222 11.81 -6.14 -15.61
CA GLY A 222 11.03 -5.43 -16.62
C GLY A 222 9.83 -4.66 -16.06
N ASP A 223 9.74 -4.45 -14.75
CA ASP A 223 8.68 -3.67 -14.11
C ASP A 223 8.85 -2.15 -14.39
N TYR A 224 7.88 -1.35 -13.94
CA TYR A 224 7.96 0.11 -13.95
C TYR A 224 9.24 0.60 -13.28
N LYS A 225 9.78 1.72 -13.77
CA LYS A 225 11.04 2.32 -13.28
C LYS A 225 11.08 2.39 -11.75
N LYS A 226 12.17 1.94 -11.14
CA LYS A 226 12.43 2.00 -9.69
C LYS A 226 13.79 2.64 -9.42
N ILE A 227 13.90 3.27 -8.26
CA ILE A 227 15.13 3.88 -7.76
C ILE A 227 15.48 3.26 -6.41
N VAL A 228 16.69 2.71 -6.28
CA VAL A 228 17.24 2.21 -5.01
C VAL A 228 17.97 3.35 -4.31
N LEU A 229 17.51 3.73 -3.12
CA LEU A 229 18.08 4.83 -2.30
C LEU A 229 18.61 4.39 -0.93
N ARG A 230 18.12 3.24 -0.40
CA ARG A 230 18.48 2.75 0.93
C ARG A 230 19.52 1.64 0.83
N ASP A 231 20.44 1.62 1.80
CA ASP A 231 21.42 0.55 2.02
C ASP A 231 22.26 0.14 0.79
N ILE A 232 22.55 1.13 -0.06
CA ILE A 232 23.45 1.01 -1.19
C ILE A 232 24.65 1.95 -0.99
N ARG A 233 25.83 1.38 -0.76
CA ARG A 233 27.07 2.13 -0.53
C ARG A 233 28.20 1.59 -1.37
N MET A 234 29.06 2.50 -1.81
CA MET A 234 30.28 2.16 -2.51
C MET A 234 31.29 1.55 -1.54
N LEU A 235 31.80 0.35 -1.87
CA LEU A 235 32.73 -0.40 -1.03
C LEU A 235 34.17 -0.27 -1.52
N THR A 236 34.39 -0.33 -2.84
CA THR A 236 35.74 -0.18 -3.41
C THR A 236 35.69 0.20 -4.89
N LEU A 237 36.74 0.90 -5.33
CA LEU A 237 37.00 1.25 -6.71
C LEU A 237 38.22 0.45 -7.20
N SER A 238 38.01 -0.44 -8.16
CA SER A 238 39.11 -1.03 -8.95
C SER A 238 39.32 -0.21 -10.23
N ASP A 239 40.33 -0.56 -11.03
CA ASP A 239 40.62 0.17 -12.28
C ASP A 239 39.41 0.25 -13.22
N ASP A 240 38.74 -0.88 -13.44
CA ASP A 240 37.64 -0.99 -14.40
C ASP A 240 36.24 -1.07 -13.75
N PHE A 241 36.16 -1.48 -12.49
CA PHE A 241 34.89 -1.79 -11.82
C PHE A 241 34.73 -1.07 -10.49
N LEU A 242 33.48 -0.78 -10.16
CA LEU A 242 32.98 -0.26 -8.89
C LEU A 242 32.22 -1.38 -8.18
N ILE A 243 32.57 -1.68 -6.92
CA ILE A 243 31.83 -2.64 -6.09
C ILE A 243 31.02 -1.88 -5.06
N TYR A 244 29.75 -2.24 -4.89
CA TYR A 244 28.81 -1.58 -3.98
C TYR A 244 27.81 -2.56 -3.36
N GLU A 245 27.27 -2.22 -2.19
CA GLU A 245 26.17 -2.95 -1.52
C GLU A 245 24.87 -2.72 -2.31
N SER A 246 24.00 -3.72 -2.51
CA SER A 246 22.62 -3.46 -2.97
C SER A 246 21.71 -4.69 -2.94
N ASP A 247 20.40 -4.43 -2.89
CA ASP A 247 19.30 -5.30 -3.32
C ASP A 247 18.99 -5.07 -4.81
N THR A 248 19.60 -5.81 -5.73
CA THR A 248 19.20 -5.81 -7.15
C THR A 248 18.48 -7.10 -7.48
N LEU A 249 17.40 -7.02 -8.26
CA LEU A 249 16.66 -8.17 -8.79
C LEU A 249 17.01 -8.41 -10.26
N PRO A 250 16.71 -9.60 -10.84
CA PRO A 250 16.87 -9.86 -12.28
C PRO A 250 16.26 -8.75 -13.13
N GLY A 251 16.84 -8.37 -14.28
CA GLY A 251 16.36 -7.25 -15.13
C GLY A 251 17.06 -5.91 -14.87
N SER A 252 17.89 -5.84 -13.83
CA SER A 252 18.72 -4.67 -13.50
C SER A 252 19.95 -4.49 -14.40
N SER A 253 20.28 -5.49 -15.24
CA SER A 253 21.40 -5.41 -16.20
C SER A 253 21.31 -4.14 -17.05
N GLY A 254 22.35 -3.31 -16.98
CA GLY A 254 22.47 -2.06 -17.69
C GLY A 254 21.88 -0.87 -16.93
N ALA A 255 21.55 -1.05 -15.64
CA ALA A 255 21.08 0.03 -14.79
C ALA A 255 22.14 1.11 -14.56
N MET A 256 21.65 2.35 -14.42
CA MET A 256 22.49 3.50 -14.14
C MET A 256 22.81 3.53 -12.64
N VAL A 257 24.11 3.62 -12.30
CA VAL A 257 24.58 3.83 -10.93
C VAL A 257 25.05 5.28 -10.80
N VAL A 258 24.51 6.00 -9.81
CA VAL A 258 24.73 7.44 -9.56
C VAL A 258 25.30 7.65 -8.16
N GLY A 259 26.21 8.59 -7.98
CA GLY A 259 26.70 8.99 -6.64
C GLY A 259 25.70 9.90 -5.92
N LEU A 260 25.25 9.53 -4.72
CA LEU A 260 24.19 10.28 -4.03
C LEU A 260 24.61 11.70 -3.63
N GLY A 261 25.89 11.97 -3.37
CA GLY A 261 26.31 13.31 -2.96
C GLY A 261 26.61 14.27 -4.13
N THR A 262 26.85 13.77 -5.35
CA THR A 262 27.10 14.61 -6.55
C THR A 262 25.93 14.66 -7.52
N GLY A 263 25.12 13.59 -7.58
CA GLY A 263 24.11 13.40 -8.63
C GLY A 263 24.73 13.11 -9.99
N GLU A 264 25.88 12.45 -10.03
CA GLU A 264 26.64 12.14 -11.26
C GLU A 264 26.70 10.63 -11.53
N VAL A 265 26.73 10.23 -12.80
CA VAL A 265 26.83 8.81 -13.19
C VAL A 265 28.21 8.27 -12.83
N VAL A 266 28.25 7.19 -12.05
CA VAL A 266 29.49 6.57 -11.57
C VAL A 266 29.80 5.26 -12.27
N ALA A 267 28.77 4.46 -12.59
CA ALA A 267 28.94 3.15 -13.22
C ALA A 267 27.69 2.68 -14.00
N LEU A 268 27.90 1.66 -14.84
CA LEU A 268 26.86 0.84 -15.47
C LEU A 268 26.78 -0.50 -14.74
N HIS A 269 25.66 -0.83 -14.10
CA HIS A 269 25.49 -2.12 -13.42
C HIS A 269 25.57 -3.28 -14.42
N HIS A 270 26.25 -4.37 -14.06
CA HIS A 270 26.36 -5.54 -14.93
C HIS A 270 26.31 -6.91 -14.23
N SER A 271 26.62 -6.98 -12.93
CA SER A 271 26.63 -8.27 -12.22
C SER A 271 26.42 -8.13 -10.71
N GLY A 272 25.74 -9.12 -10.12
CA GLY A 272 25.75 -9.36 -8.68
C GLY A 272 26.97 -10.18 -8.24
N VAL A 273 27.36 -10.05 -6.98
CA VAL A 273 28.45 -10.82 -6.36
C VAL A 273 27.85 -11.89 -5.45
N PRO A 274 27.87 -13.18 -5.83
CA PRO A 274 27.30 -14.25 -5.03
C PRO A 274 28.26 -14.63 -3.91
N LYS A 275 27.74 -15.01 -2.75
CA LYS A 275 28.55 -15.67 -1.73
C LYS A 275 28.93 -17.06 -2.17
N LYS A 276 30.16 -17.47 -1.87
CA LYS A 276 30.64 -18.81 -2.16
C LYS A 276 31.21 -19.51 -0.94
N ASP A 277 31.11 -20.84 -0.96
CA ASP A 277 31.86 -21.70 -0.04
C ASP A 277 33.33 -21.87 -0.47
N ASP A 278 34.12 -22.56 0.35
CA ASP A 278 35.53 -22.86 0.09
C ASP A 278 35.76 -23.73 -1.16
N HIS A 279 34.71 -24.38 -1.66
CA HIS A 279 34.74 -25.20 -2.88
C HIS A 279 34.32 -24.41 -4.13
N GLY A 280 33.98 -23.12 -3.98
CA GLY A 280 33.56 -22.24 -5.07
C GLY A 280 32.09 -22.38 -5.48
N ASN A 281 31.27 -23.10 -4.70
CA ASN A 281 29.83 -23.22 -4.93
C ASN A 281 29.11 -21.98 -4.42
N TRP A 282 28.09 -21.53 -5.15
CA TRP A 282 27.24 -20.42 -4.72
C TRP A 282 26.36 -20.86 -3.56
N LEU A 283 26.16 -19.96 -2.60
CA LEU A 283 25.36 -20.20 -1.41
C LEU A 283 23.99 -19.52 -1.51
N ARG A 284 23.00 -20.19 -0.93
CA ARG A 284 21.67 -19.67 -0.63
C ARG A 284 21.69 -18.90 0.69
N LYS A 285 20.70 -18.05 0.91
CA LYS A 285 20.53 -17.27 2.17
C LYS A 285 20.41 -18.17 3.42
N ASP A 286 19.92 -19.40 3.25
CA ASP A 286 19.83 -20.42 4.31
C ASP A 286 21.15 -21.19 4.56
N GLY A 287 22.22 -20.86 3.83
CA GLY A 287 23.51 -21.53 3.89
C GLY A 287 23.64 -22.80 3.03
N GLY A 288 22.58 -23.21 2.33
CA GLY A 288 22.62 -24.32 1.38
C GLY A 288 23.32 -23.97 0.07
N ILE A 289 23.68 -24.98 -0.73
CA ILE A 289 24.26 -24.78 -2.07
C ILE A 289 23.14 -24.46 -3.07
N VAL A 290 23.35 -23.46 -3.92
CA VAL A 290 22.42 -23.10 -5.02
C VAL A 290 22.35 -24.23 -6.05
N ARG A 291 21.14 -24.65 -6.40
CA ARG A 291 20.85 -25.71 -7.37
C ARG A 291 20.17 -25.14 -8.62
N ALA A 292 20.26 -25.87 -9.73
CA ALA A 292 19.54 -25.51 -10.96
C ALA A 292 18.03 -25.45 -10.69
N GLY A 293 17.41 -24.31 -11.01
CA GLY A 293 15.98 -24.03 -10.73
C GLY A 293 15.71 -23.25 -9.44
N ASP A 294 16.72 -23.03 -8.58
CA ASP A 294 16.58 -22.11 -7.45
C ASP A 294 16.33 -20.68 -7.94
N ARG A 295 15.50 -19.92 -7.22
CA ARG A 295 15.17 -18.54 -7.59
C ARG A 295 16.35 -17.64 -7.27
N ASP A 296 16.55 -16.61 -8.09
CA ASP A 296 17.63 -15.64 -7.91
C ASP A 296 17.61 -14.95 -6.52
N GLU A 297 16.41 -14.83 -5.93
CA GLU A 297 16.16 -14.28 -4.60
C GLU A 297 16.63 -15.18 -3.45
N ASP A 298 16.77 -16.48 -3.71
CA ASP A 298 17.23 -17.47 -2.74
C ASP A 298 18.76 -17.45 -2.61
N ILE A 299 19.47 -16.86 -3.58
CA ILE A 299 20.93 -16.72 -3.60
C ILE A 299 21.38 -15.65 -2.59
N ASP A 300 22.44 -15.95 -1.83
CA ASP A 300 23.07 -15.03 -0.88
C ASP A 300 24.01 -14.08 -1.65
N TRP A 301 23.49 -12.94 -2.10
CA TRP A 301 24.26 -11.89 -2.77
C TRP A 301 24.97 -11.00 -1.74
N ILE A 302 26.30 -10.89 -1.84
CA ILE A 302 27.16 -10.14 -0.90
C ILE A 302 27.57 -8.76 -1.42
N GLY A 303 27.14 -8.40 -2.62
CA GLY A 303 27.41 -7.11 -3.24
C GLY A 303 27.04 -7.09 -4.72
N ASN A 304 27.34 -5.99 -5.38
CA ASN A 304 27.12 -5.75 -6.80
C ASN A 304 28.36 -5.12 -7.43
N GLU A 305 28.49 -5.30 -8.73
CA GLU A 305 29.57 -4.75 -9.53
C GLU A 305 29.01 -3.92 -10.69
N GLY A 306 29.61 -2.76 -10.92
CA GLY A 306 29.31 -1.86 -12.02
C GLY A 306 30.58 -1.46 -12.76
N ILE A 307 30.46 -1.28 -14.07
CA ILE A 307 31.55 -0.88 -14.96
C ILE A 307 31.74 0.62 -14.83
N ARG A 308 32.96 1.07 -14.54
CA ARG A 308 33.25 2.48 -14.32
C ARG A 308 33.08 3.29 -15.61
N VAL A 309 32.47 4.46 -15.49
CA VAL A 309 32.33 5.41 -16.61
C VAL A 309 33.67 5.76 -17.26
N SER A 310 34.75 5.88 -16.47
CA SER A 310 36.11 6.12 -17.00
C SER A 310 36.59 5.02 -17.94
N SER A 311 36.27 3.76 -17.64
CA SER A 311 36.64 2.61 -18.47
C SER A 311 35.77 2.50 -19.71
N ILE A 312 34.48 2.84 -19.58
CA ILE A 312 33.55 2.95 -20.73
C ILE A 312 34.06 4.02 -21.71
N LEU A 313 34.40 5.23 -21.25
CA LEU A 313 34.89 6.30 -22.12
C LEU A 313 36.24 5.97 -22.77
N LYS A 314 37.15 5.34 -22.03
CA LYS A 314 38.42 4.82 -22.58
C LYS A 314 38.15 3.80 -23.69
N ALA A 315 37.20 2.89 -23.49
CA ALA A 315 36.80 1.90 -24.49
C ALA A 315 36.10 2.55 -25.70
N ILE A 316 35.22 3.54 -25.51
CA ILE A 316 34.58 4.27 -26.62
C ILE A 316 35.65 4.90 -27.52
N ARG A 317 36.68 5.54 -26.95
CA ARG A 317 37.79 6.11 -27.73
C ARG A 317 38.54 5.02 -28.51
N GLY A 318 38.84 3.91 -27.85
CA GLY A 318 39.71 2.85 -28.37
C GLY A 318 39.07 1.86 -29.35
N ILE A 319 37.80 1.50 -29.19
CA ILE A 319 37.13 0.49 -30.03
C ILE A 319 36.90 1.05 -31.44
N GLU A 320 37.43 0.38 -32.45
CA GLU A 320 37.19 0.74 -33.85
C GLU A 320 35.74 0.45 -34.27
N VAL A 321 35.15 1.36 -35.05
CA VAL A 321 33.83 1.19 -35.65
C VAL A 321 33.92 1.35 -37.17
N PRO A 322 33.01 0.73 -37.95
CA PRO A 322 32.97 0.92 -39.40
C PRO A 322 32.93 2.41 -39.79
N ASN A 323 33.52 2.78 -40.93
CA ASN A 323 33.62 4.17 -41.38
C ASN A 323 32.28 4.95 -41.35
N LYS A 324 31.16 4.28 -41.68
CA LYS A 324 29.81 4.87 -41.63
C LYS A 324 29.35 5.29 -40.22
N MET A 325 29.96 4.76 -39.16
CA MET A 325 29.64 5.02 -37.75
C MET A 325 30.61 6.01 -37.08
N GLN A 326 31.71 6.37 -37.75
CA GLN A 326 32.75 7.24 -37.18
C GLN A 326 32.23 8.64 -36.84
N ALA A 327 31.30 9.17 -37.64
CA ALA A 327 30.66 10.46 -37.35
C ALA A 327 29.86 10.43 -36.04
N VAL A 328 29.07 9.38 -35.82
CA VAL A 328 28.28 9.18 -34.59
C VAL A 328 29.20 8.96 -33.38
N LYS A 329 30.27 8.18 -33.54
CA LYS A 329 31.30 7.99 -32.51
C LYS A 329 31.95 9.33 -32.10
N LYS A 330 32.26 10.18 -33.08
CA LYS A 330 32.85 11.50 -32.84
C LYS A 330 31.86 12.40 -32.08
N GLN A 331 30.60 12.45 -32.51
CA GLN A 331 29.55 13.20 -31.84
C GLN A 331 29.36 12.74 -30.38
N LEU A 332 29.28 11.42 -30.15
CA LEU A 332 29.19 10.84 -28.81
C LEU A 332 30.33 11.31 -27.90
N LEU A 333 31.57 11.32 -28.41
CA LEU A 333 32.73 11.78 -27.66
C LEU A 333 32.71 13.29 -27.40
N GLU A 334 32.24 14.09 -28.35
CA GLU A 334 32.08 15.55 -28.17
C GLU A 334 31.04 15.86 -27.10
N GLU A 335 29.90 15.16 -27.10
CA GLU A 335 28.85 15.33 -26.10
C GLU A 335 29.27 14.85 -24.71
N CYS A 336 30.06 13.78 -24.61
CA CYS A 336 30.66 13.34 -23.35
C CYS A 336 31.77 14.28 -22.83
N THR A 337 32.25 15.24 -23.62
CA THR A 337 33.39 16.12 -23.25
C THR A 337 33.04 17.62 -23.19
N ALA A 338 31.88 18.04 -23.68
CA ALA A 338 31.54 19.46 -23.89
C ALA A 338 31.42 20.31 -22.62
N GLU A 339 31.15 19.74 -21.44
CA GLU A 339 31.06 20.51 -20.19
C GLU A 339 32.42 20.86 -19.54
N ASN A 340 33.55 20.35 -20.04
CA ASN A 340 34.88 20.78 -19.59
C ASN A 340 35.26 22.22 -20.03
N LYS A 341 34.36 22.95 -20.73
CA LYS A 341 34.58 24.34 -21.16
C LYS A 341 33.90 25.40 -20.28
N SER A 342 33.14 25.01 -19.26
CA SER A 342 32.41 25.92 -18.37
C SER A 342 32.82 25.79 -16.90
N GLN A 343 34.12 25.63 -16.62
CA GLN A 343 34.67 25.92 -15.29
C GLN A 343 35.34 27.31 -15.31
N PRO A 344 34.94 28.26 -14.45
CA PRO A 344 35.68 29.49 -14.25
C PRO A 344 37.07 29.15 -13.70
N SER A 345 38.13 29.66 -14.34
CA SER A 345 39.49 29.60 -13.80
C SER A 345 39.53 30.30 -12.44
N LEU A 346 40.01 29.60 -11.41
CA LEU A 346 40.26 30.17 -10.08
C LEU A 346 41.21 31.38 -10.20
N PRO A 347 40.90 32.53 -9.56
CA PRO A 347 41.85 33.63 -9.45
C PRO A 347 43.05 33.20 -8.63
N THR A 348 44.24 33.59 -9.10
CA THR A 348 45.48 33.50 -8.34
C THR A 348 45.47 34.49 -7.18
N SER A 349 46.15 34.09 -6.11
CA SER A 349 46.32 34.76 -4.82
C SER A 349 46.66 36.25 -4.88
N ASP A 350 45.99 37.08 -4.06
CA ASP A 350 46.62 38.07 -3.17
C ASP A 350 45.58 38.76 -2.22
N PRO A 351 46.03 39.48 -1.16
CA PRO A 351 45.52 39.29 0.20
C PRO A 351 44.46 40.30 0.67
N LEU A 352 43.75 39.88 1.72
CA LEU A 352 43.13 40.66 2.81
C LEU A 352 42.66 42.08 2.47
N ILE A 353 41.35 42.27 2.33
CA ILE A 353 40.71 43.59 2.43
C ILE A 353 39.57 43.51 3.45
N ASP A 354 39.65 44.43 4.41
CA ASP A 354 38.74 44.67 5.54
C ASP A 354 37.27 44.80 5.15
N ILE A 355 36.42 44.27 6.02
CA ILE A 355 34.97 44.49 6.05
C ILE A 355 34.71 45.82 6.76
N PRO A 356 33.94 46.77 6.19
CA PRO A 356 33.23 47.76 6.97
C PRO A 356 31.76 47.38 7.15
N ASP A 357 31.33 47.39 8.41
CA ASP A 357 29.93 47.41 8.82
C ASP A 357 29.16 48.55 8.15
N SER A 358 27.96 48.27 7.65
CA SER A 358 26.88 49.25 7.58
C SER A 358 25.50 48.57 7.50
N ASP A 359 24.78 48.68 8.61
CA ASP A 359 23.33 48.75 8.86
C ASP A 359 22.26 48.32 7.82
N PRO A 360 21.10 47.85 8.31
CA PRO A 360 20.07 47.19 7.51
C PRO A 360 19.25 48.19 6.68
N MET A 361 19.01 47.84 5.41
CA MET A 361 18.05 48.53 4.55
C MET A 361 16.67 47.86 4.57
N PRO A 362 15.59 48.64 4.35
CA PRO A 362 14.22 48.29 4.74
C PRO A 362 13.54 47.34 3.74
N ILE A 363 12.60 46.55 4.27
CA ILE A 363 11.67 45.72 3.52
C ILE A 363 10.79 46.63 2.65
N GLN A 364 10.85 46.43 1.33
CA GLN A 364 9.86 46.94 0.39
C GLN A 364 8.85 45.82 0.12
N ASP A 365 7.58 46.13 0.36
CA ASP A 365 6.43 45.32 -0.05
C ASP A 365 6.49 45.08 -1.56
N ILE A 366 6.48 43.81 -1.96
CA ILE A 366 6.27 43.39 -3.35
C ILE A 366 4.88 42.75 -3.37
N ASP A 367 3.96 43.45 -4.01
CA ASP A 367 2.61 42.98 -4.30
C ASP A 367 2.64 41.63 -5.03
N GLU A 368 1.87 40.65 -4.52
CA GLU A 368 1.60 39.38 -5.19
C GLU A 368 0.85 39.64 -6.51
N PRO A 369 1.23 39.02 -7.64
CA PRO A 369 0.42 39.08 -8.84
C PRO A 369 -0.85 38.23 -8.66
N GLU A 370 -2.01 38.89 -8.76
CA GLU A 370 -3.32 38.25 -8.90
C GLU A 370 -3.29 37.22 -10.04
N ILE A 371 -3.39 35.94 -9.67
CA ILE A 371 -3.65 34.85 -10.62
C ILE A 371 -5.14 34.92 -10.97
N PRO A 372 -5.53 34.99 -12.26
CA PRO A 372 -6.93 34.98 -12.63
C PRO A 372 -7.56 33.67 -12.18
N VAL A 373 -8.58 33.76 -11.35
CA VAL A 373 -9.48 32.66 -11.02
C VAL A 373 -10.19 32.27 -12.32
N THR A 374 -9.66 31.27 -13.02
CA THR A 374 -10.44 30.54 -14.01
C THR A 374 -11.36 29.61 -13.24
N ASP A 375 -12.66 29.81 -13.41
CA ASP A 375 -13.71 28.95 -12.87
C ASP A 375 -13.34 27.47 -13.00
N PRO A 376 -13.60 26.64 -11.98
CA PRO A 376 -13.36 25.22 -12.09
C PRO A 376 -14.18 24.70 -13.28
N ILE A 377 -13.49 24.12 -14.25
CA ILE A 377 -14.10 23.26 -15.25
C ILE A 377 -14.78 22.16 -14.44
N SER A 378 -16.10 22.22 -14.39
CA SER A 378 -16.96 21.15 -13.88
C SER A 378 -16.69 19.91 -14.73
N ASP A 379 -15.78 19.05 -14.28
CA ASP A 379 -15.71 17.68 -14.75
C ASP A 379 -17.08 17.04 -14.47
N PRO A 380 -17.67 16.29 -15.41
CA PRO A 380 -19.04 15.88 -15.30
C PRO A 380 -19.16 14.95 -14.10
N GLN A 381 -20.07 15.31 -13.20
CA GLN A 381 -20.57 14.45 -12.13
C GLN A 381 -20.55 12.99 -12.59
N ILE A 382 -19.92 12.11 -11.81
CA ILE A 382 -20.25 10.68 -11.83
C ILE A 382 -21.63 10.54 -11.15
N SER A 383 -22.63 11.23 -11.69
CA SER A 383 -23.96 10.66 -11.77
C SER A 383 -23.80 9.48 -12.72
N THR A 384 -24.12 8.27 -12.27
CA THR A 384 -24.36 7.11 -13.13
C THR A 384 -25.03 7.58 -14.43
N PRO A 385 -24.34 7.59 -15.58
CA PRO A 385 -25.00 7.91 -16.82
C PRO A 385 -25.75 6.65 -17.20
N THR A 386 -26.99 6.54 -16.74
CA THR A 386 -27.97 5.71 -17.42
C THR A 386 -28.16 6.34 -18.79
N ASP A 387 -27.41 5.86 -19.78
CA ASP A 387 -27.75 6.02 -21.18
C ASP A 387 -29.07 5.25 -21.41
N THR A 388 -30.18 5.87 -21.02
CA THR A 388 -31.54 5.32 -21.09
C THR A 388 -31.99 5.05 -22.53
N THR A 389 -31.17 5.40 -23.51
CA THR A 389 -31.41 5.18 -24.93
C THR A 389 -30.86 3.85 -25.46
N SER A 390 -29.91 3.19 -24.78
CA SER A 390 -29.30 1.93 -25.26
C SER A 390 -29.52 0.70 -24.35
N GLY A 391 -30.03 0.89 -23.13
CA GLY A 391 -30.28 -0.21 -22.18
C GLY A 391 -29.01 -0.88 -21.62
N LYS A 392 -27.82 -0.33 -21.90
CA LYS A 392 -26.54 -0.81 -21.36
C LYS A 392 -26.26 -0.16 -20.00
N GLN A 393 -25.79 -0.97 -19.05
CA GLN A 393 -25.39 -0.56 -17.71
C GLN A 393 -23.89 -0.75 -17.52
N HIS A 394 -23.30 0.07 -16.64
CA HIS A 394 -21.91 -0.09 -16.20
C HIS A 394 -21.87 -1.17 -15.11
N GLN A 395 -21.13 -2.25 -15.35
CA GLN A 395 -21.02 -3.37 -14.43
C GLN A 395 -19.56 -3.61 -14.06
N PHE A 396 -19.33 -4.08 -12.83
CA PHE A 396 -18.00 -4.26 -12.24
C PHE A 396 -17.78 -5.70 -11.81
N PHE A 397 -16.52 -6.17 -11.93
CA PHE A 397 -16.16 -7.55 -11.66
C PHE A 397 -14.81 -7.64 -10.96
N GLU A 398 -14.74 -8.52 -9.97
CA GLU A 398 -13.51 -9.03 -9.39
C GLU A 398 -13.08 -10.26 -10.18
N ILE A 399 -11.89 -10.23 -10.78
CA ILE A 399 -11.37 -11.37 -11.54
C ILE A 399 -10.05 -11.86 -10.96
N GLN A 400 -9.87 -13.17 -10.99
CA GLN A 400 -8.60 -13.82 -10.70
C GLN A 400 -8.09 -14.48 -11.98
N PHE A 401 -6.87 -14.16 -12.39
CA PHE A 401 -6.25 -14.81 -13.52
C PHE A 401 -5.80 -16.24 -13.22
N SER A 402 -5.73 -17.05 -14.27
CA SER A 402 -5.03 -18.32 -14.30
C SER A 402 -3.60 -18.19 -13.75
N ASP A 403 -3.08 -19.27 -13.17
CA ASP A 403 -1.69 -19.37 -12.72
C ASP A 403 -0.67 -19.43 -13.88
N ILE A 404 -1.13 -19.51 -15.13
CA ILE A 404 -0.29 -19.55 -16.33
C ILE A 404 0.12 -18.13 -16.75
N GLU A 405 1.38 -17.76 -16.54
CA GLU A 405 1.95 -16.42 -16.82
C GLU A 405 1.73 -15.93 -18.25
N ASN A 406 1.79 -16.82 -19.25
CA ASN A 406 1.53 -16.46 -20.65
C ASN A 406 0.09 -16.01 -20.88
N LEU A 407 -0.89 -16.62 -20.19
CA LEU A 407 -2.30 -16.27 -20.29
C LEU A 407 -2.60 -14.96 -19.55
N GLN A 408 -1.93 -14.73 -18.42
CA GLN A 408 -1.96 -13.44 -17.73
C GLN A 408 -1.43 -12.31 -18.63
N THR A 409 -0.28 -12.55 -19.27
CA THR A 409 0.35 -11.59 -20.19
C THR A 409 -0.55 -11.31 -21.40
N ASP A 410 -1.16 -12.34 -21.97
CA ASP A 410 -2.13 -12.22 -23.05
C ASP A 410 -3.32 -11.35 -22.65
N TRP A 411 -3.92 -11.58 -21.47
CA TRP A 411 -4.97 -10.72 -20.96
C TRP A 411 -4.53 -9.26 -20.81
N ILE A 412 -3.39 -9.03 -20.13
CA ILE A 412 -2.89 -7.67 -19.88
C ILE A 412 -2.71 -6.90 -21.20
N MET A 413 -2.18 -7.55 -22.24
CA MET A 413 -1.97 -6.93 -23.55
C MET A 413 -3.26 -6.80 -24.38
N ASN A 414 -4.17 -7.78 -24.28
CA ASN A 414 -5.24 -7.97 -25.27
C ASN A 414 -6.66 -8.02 -24.70
N HIS A 415 -6.89 -7.69 -23.41
CA HIS A 415 -8.20 -7.83 -22.75
C HIS A 415 -9.40 -7.27 -23.55
N ARG A 416 -9.26 -6.09 -24.19
CA ARG A 416 -10.33 -5.51 -25.02
C ARG A 416 -10.62 -6.29 -26.32
N GLN A 417 -9.64 -7.03 -26.83
CA GLN A 417 -9.80 -7.93 -27.97
C GLN A 417 -10.36 -9.28 -27.54
N ILE A 418 -9.92 -9.78 -26.39
CA ILE A 418 -10.37 -11.05 -25.79
C ILE A 418 -11.84 -10.95 -25.40
N TYR A 419 -12.23 -9.88 -24.72
CA TYR A 419 -13.60 -9.62 -24.31
C TYR A 419 -14.02 -8.17 -24.65
N PRO A 420 -14.68 -7.96 -25.81
CA PRO A 420 -15.13 -6.64 -26.21
C PRO A 420 -16.12 -6.03 -25.22
N GLY A 421 -15.89 -4.78 -24.80
CA GLY A 421 -16.77 -4.04 -23.88
C GLY A 421 -16.12 -3.68 -22.55
N ILE A 422 -14.93 -4.23 -22.24
CA ILE A 422 -14.14 -3.82 -21.07
C ILE A 422 -13.71 -2.35 -21.22
N LEU A 423 -14.07 -1.56 -20.21
CA LEU A 423 -13.68 -0.16 -20.06
C LEU A 423 -12.37 -0.03 -19.27
N THR A 424 -12.34 -0.62 -18.07
CA THR A 424 -11.20 -0.56 -17.14
C THR A 424 -10.70 -1.96 -16.79
N ASN A 425 -9.39 -2.07 -16.54
CA ASN A 425 -8.71 -3.28 -16.11
C ASN A 425 -7.57 -2.90 -15.15
N GLU A 426 -7.84 -2.98 -13.85
CA GLU A 426 -6.98 -2.47 -12.80
C GLU A 426 -6.47 -3.60 -11.92
N ALA A 427 -5.16 -3.65 -11.66
CA ALA A 427 -4.61 -4.61 -10.72
C ALA A 427 -5.05 -4.25 -9.29
N VAL A 428 -5.47 -5.23 -8.49
CA VAL A 428 -5.82 -5.04 -7.08
C VAL A 428 -4.59 -4.68 -6.25
N PHE A 429 -3.41 -5.22 -6.63
CA PHE A 429 -2.14 -4.92 -5.97
C PHE A 429 -1.10 -4.45 -7.00
N PRO A 430 -1.24 -3.23 -7.54
CA PRO A 430 -0.43 -2.76 -8.68
C PRO A 430 1.06 -2.66 -8.36
N LEU A 431 1.41 -2.53 -7.07
CA LEU A 431 2.80 -2.43 -6.59
C LEU A 431 3.33 -3.74 -6.01
N SER A 432 2.53 -4.81 -5.97
CA SER A 432 2.97 -6.05 -5.35
C SER A 432 4.06 -6.74 -6.18
N THR A 433 5.10 -7.22 -5.51
CA THR A 433 6.09 -8.12 -6.10
C THR A 433 5.74 -9.60 -5.88
N VAL A 434 4.66 -9.90 -5.16
CA VAL A 434 4.20 -11.25 -4.84
C VAL A 434 3.41 -11.80 -6.03
N PRO A 435 3.87 -12.88 -6.71
CA PRO A 435 3.22 -13.41 -7.91
C PRO A 435 1.73 -13.74 -7.71
N GLU A 436 1.35 -14.25 -6.54
CA GLU A 436 -0.04 -14.59 -6.22
C GLU A 436 -0.94 -13.36 -6.16
N GLU A 437 -0.45 -12.23 -5.63
CA GLU A 437 -1.19 -10.97 -5.56
C GLU A 437 -1.36 -10.35 -6.96
N LYS A 438 -0.41 -10.57 -7.88
CA LYS A 438 -0.48 -10.08 -9.27
C LYS A 438 -1.60 -10.72 -10.11
N ARG A 439 -2.33 -11.70 -9.57
CA ARG A 439 -3.41 -12.39 -10.28
C ARG A 439 -4.78 -11.76 -10.08
N TYR A 440 -4.91 -10.79 -9.17
CA TYR A 440 -6.20 -10.18 -8.84
C TYR A 440 -6.38 -8.86 -9.55
N PHE A 441 -7.49 -8.74 -10.29
CA PHE A 441 -7.86 -7.55 -11.04
C PHE A 441 -9.30 -7.15 -10.76
N TYR A 442 -9.57 -5.87 -10.91
CA TYR A 442 -10.89 -5.30 -10.94
C TYR A 442 -11.15 -4.75 -12.34
N ILE A 443 -12.23 -5.20 -12.98
CA ILE A 443 -12.59 -4.76 -14.32
C ILE A 443 -13.97 -4.13 -14.33
N SER A 444 -14.22 -3.28 -15.32
CA SER A 444 -15.56 -2.74 -15.57
C SER A 444 -15.91 -2.79 -17.05
N LEU A 445 -17.19 -2.92 -17.35
CA LEU A 445 -17.68 -3.07 -18.73
C LEU A 445 -19.09 -2.49 -18.91
N MET A 446 -19.39 -2.06 -20.15
CA MET A 446 -20.71 -1.54 -20.52
C MET A 446 -21.51 -2.60 -21.29
N THR A 447 -22.60 -3.06 -20.70
CA THR A 447 -23.35 -4.22 -21.18
C THR A 447 -24.82 -4.18 -20.80
N SER A 448 -25.68 -4.83 -21.57
CA SER A 448 -27.08 -5.07 -21.20
C SER A 448 -27.33 -6.51 -20.73
N LYS A 449 -26.28 -7.35 -20.65
CA LYS A 449 -26.39 -8.74 -20.19
C LYS A 449 -26.50 -8.80 -18.67
N ASN A 450 -27.07 -9.89 -18.15
CA ASN A 450 -27.06 -10.16 -16.72
C ASN A 450 -25.60 -10.29 -16.22
N PRO A 451 -25.24 -9.68 -15.08
CA PRO A 451 -23.89 -9.77 -14.54
C PRO A 451 -23.38 -11.20 -14.29
N TRP A 452 -24.25 -12.11 -13.86
CA TRP A 452 -23.87 -13.50 -13.60
C TRP A 452 -23.57 -14.28 -14.89
N ASP A 453 -24.31 -14.01 -15.97
CA ASP A 453 -24.01 -14.57 -17.31
C ASP A 453 -22.63 -14.08 -17.80
N ILE A 454 -22.29 -12.82 -17.54
CA ILE A 454 -20.98 -12.28 -17.93
C ILE A 454 -19.85 -12.91 -17.11
N ALA A 455 -20.06 -13.09 -15.81
CA ALA A 455 -19.08 -13.78 -14.98
C ALA A 455 -18.85 -15.22 -15.47
N GLU A 456 -19.89 -15.92 -15.94
CA GLU A 456 -19.76 -17.23 -16.58
C GLU A 456 -18.97 -17.16 -17.89
N GLU A 457 -19.27 -16.20 -18.76
CA GLU A 457 -18.53 -15.98 -20.01
C GLU A 457 -17.05 -15.67 -19.75
N LEU A 458 -16.74 -14.89 -18.71
CA LEU A 458 -15.38 -14.58 -18.29
C LEU A 458 -14.67 -15.83 -17.76
N GLU A 459 -15.29 -16.62 -16.89
CA GLU A 459 -14.72 -17.88 -16.36
C GLU A 459 -14.54 -18.96 -17.44
N ALA A 460 -15.24 -18.86 -18.57
CA ALA A 460 -15.01 -19.75 -19.71
C ALA A 460 -13.71 -19.43 -20.48
N LEU A 461 -13.11 -18.26 -20.25
CA LEU A 461 -11.85 -17.87 -20.86
C LEU A 461 -10.67 -18.53 -20.15
N PRO A 462 -9.69 -19.11 -20.88
CA PRO A 462 -8.55 -19.78 -20.25
C PRO A 462 -7.68 -18.84 -19.41
N GLN A 463 -7.77 -17.52 -19.62
CA GLN A 463 -7.05 -16.50 -18.85
C GLN A 463 -7.61 -16.29 -17.44
N ILE A 464 -8.88 -16.65 -17.19
CA ILE A 464 -9.60 -16.30 -15.97
C ILE A 464 -9.94 -17.57 -15.18
N ASP A 465 -9.49 -17.65 -13.93
CA ASP A 465 -9.84 -18.74 -13.02
C ASP A 465 -11.20 -18.48 -12.34
N THR A 466 -11.43 -17.23 -11.90
CA THR A 466 -12.70 -16.84 -11.28
C THR A 466 -13.08 -15.43 -11.70
N ALA A 467 -14.37 -15.19 -11.88
CA ALA A 467 -14.97 -13.88 -12.05
C ALA A 467 -16.17 -13.75 -11.12
N THR A 468 -16.24 -12.67 -10.35
CA THR A 468 -17.34 -12.40 -9.42
C THR A 468 -17.88 -11.00 -9.69
N PRO A 469 -19.17 -10.84 -10.00
CA PRO A 469 -19.79 -9.52 -10.09
C PRO A 469 -19.71 -8.75 -8.76
N ASP A 470 -19.29 -7.49 -8.78
CA ASP A 470 -19.37 -6.58 -7.63
C ASP A 470 -20.68 -5.79 -7.70
N LEU A 471 -21.79 -6.47 -7.34
CA LEU A 471 -23.14 -5.93 -7.52
C LEU A 471 -23.53 -4.98 -6.39
N PRO A 472 -24.08 -3.78 -6.68
CA PRO A 472 -24.75 -2.95 -5.68
C PRO A 472 -26.06 -3.59 -5.20
N ALA A 473 -26.56 -3.16 -4.04
CA ALA A 473 -27.78 -3.73 -3.44
C ALA A 473 -29.08 -3.43 -4.22
N ASP A 474 -29.00 -2.55 -5.23
CA ASP A 474 -30.12 -2.08 -6.06
C ASP A 474 -30.07 -2.67 -7.49
N THR A 475 -29.73 -3.95 -7.67
CA THR A 475 -30.13 -4.62 -8.91
C THR A 475 -31.60 -5.00 -8.80
N ASP A 476 -32.40 -4.28 -9.59
CA ASP A 476 -33.86 -4.29 -9.76
C ASP A 476 -34.71 -3.62 -8.67
N VAL A 477 -35.19 -2.41 -8.99
CA VAL A 477 -36.59 -1.92 -8.87
C VAL A 477 -36.63 -0.41 -9.19
N GLN A 478 -37.63 0.01 -9.97
CA GLN A 478 -37.82 1.41 -10.39
C GLN A 478 -38.05 2.36 -9.21
N ARG A 479 -37.45 3.55 -9.28
CA ARG A 479 -37.61 4.64 -8.30
C ARG A 479 -38.97 5.33 -8.44
N GLU A 480 -39.91 5.02 -7.55
CA GLU A 480 -40.96 5.97 -7.14
C GLU A 480 -41.11 5.96 -5.62
N TYR A 481 -40.43 6.89 -4.94
CA TYR A 481 -40.60 7.13 -3.51
C TYR A 481 -41.83 8.03 -3.31
N VAL A 482 -42.97 7.44 -2.91
CA VAL A 482 -44.12 8.20 -2.41
C VAL A 482 -43.95 8.37 -0.90
N ARG A 483 -43.81 9.62 -0.45
CA ARG A 483 -43.85 9.99 0.98
C ARG A 483 -45.20 9.57 1.57
N SER A 484 -45.18 8.67 2.55
CA SER A 484 -46.27 8.51 3.51
C SER A 484 -45.84 9.07 4.86
N ASP A 485 -46.56 10.08 5.35
CA ASP A 485 -46.33 10.84 6.58
C ASP A 485 -46.64 10.07 7.88
N GLU A 486 -46.66 8.73 7.87
CA GLU A 486 -47.03 7.89 9.00
C GLU A 486 -46.01 6.76 9.22
N ASP A 487 -44.86 7.07 9.82
CA ASP A 487 -44.13 6.06 10.61
C ASP A 487 -43.71 6.69 11.94
N THR A 488 -44.51 6.34 12.95
CA THR A 488 -44.47 6.86 14.30
C THR A 488 -43.67 5.92 15.19
N VAL A 489 -42.60 6.47 15.79
CA VAL A 489 -41.99 6.15 17.09
C VAL A 489 -42.21 4.71 17.62
N GLU A 490 -41.20 3.84 17.49
CA GLU A 490 -40.87 2.85 18.52
C GLU A 490 -39.34 2.70 18.64
N THR A 491 -38.89 2.80 19.88
CA THR A 491 -37.50 2.89 20.34
C THR A 491 -36.72 1.59 20.12
N THR A 492 -35.70 1.62 19.26
CA THR A 492 -34.44 0.83 19.31
C THR A 492 -33.62 1.19 18.06
N GLU A 493 -32.91 2.31 18.08
CA GLU A 493 -32.06 2.72 16.95
C GLU A 493 -30.80 1.85 16.86
N SER A 494 -30.93 0.71 16.18
CA SER A 494 -29.81 0.15 15.43
C SER A 494 -29.63 0.98 14.17
N VAL A 495 -28.79 2.02 14.22
CA VAL A 495 -28.05 2.60 13.08
C VAL A 495 -28.86 3.30 11.95
N LYS A 496 -30.19 3.24 11.91
CA LYS A 496 -30.97 3.30 10.65
C LYS A 496 -31.25 4.67 9.97
N ASN A 497 -31.12 5.83 10.62
CA ASN A 497 -31.30 7.17 10.02
C ASN A 497 -30.43 8.24 10.72
N ARG A 498 -30.47 9.50 10.26
CA ARG A 498 -29.69 10.63 10.85
C ARG A 498 -30.24 11.16 12.17
N PHE A 499 -31.50 10.85 12.51
CA PHE A 499 -32.23 11.48 13.61
C PHE A 499 -32.36 10.57 14.82
N ALA A 500 -32.15 11.10 16.02
CA ALA A 500 -32.51 10.45 17.27
C ALA A 500 -33.42 11.31 18.14
N LYS A 501 -34.00 10.69 19.17
CA LYS A 501 -34.62 11.38 20.31
C LYS A 501 -33.80 11.12 21.56
N TRP A 502 -33.81 12.08 22.48
CA TRP A 502 -33.22 11.88 23.80
C TRP A 502 -33.89 10.69 24.50
N ASN A 503 -33.10 9.68 24.87
CA ASN A 503 -33.57 8.38 25.36
C ASN A 503 -32.87 7.93 26.68
N GLU A 504 -32.37 8.88 27.46
CA GLU A 504 -31.75 8.58 28.76
C GLU A 504 -32.73 8.01 29.82
N PRO A 505 -34.00 8.44 29.90
CA PRO A 505 -34.96 7.82 30.81
C PRO A 505 -35.15 6.32 30.57
N GLU A 506 -35.23 5.92 29.31
CA GLU A 506 -35.36 4.52 28.87
C GLU A 506 -34.09 3.73 29.23
N PHE A 507 -32.92 4.31 28.99
CA PHE A 507 -31.64 3.73 29.41
C PHE A 507 -31.58 3.51 30.92
N ILE A 508 -31.99 4.51 31.71
CA ILE A 508 -32.02 4.41 33.18
C ILE A 508 -32.96 3.30 33.62
N ASP A 509 -34.17 3.21 33.07
CA ASP A 509 -35.11 2.17 33.48
C ASP A 509 -34.60 0.76 33.13
N HIS A 510 -34.05 0.59 31.92
CA HIS A 510 -33.50 -0.68 31.45
C HIS A 510 -32.29 -1.13 32.30
N TRP A 511 -31.39 -0.20 32.65
CA TRP A 511 -30.11 -0.52 33.28
C TRP A 511 -29.97 -0.07 34.74
N LYS A 512 -31.05 0.28 35.44
CA LYS A 512 -31.00 0.73 36.86
C LYS A 512 -30.32 -0.24 37.83
N THR A 513 -30.29 -1.53 37.50
CA THR A 513 -29.67 -2.58 38.35
C THR A 513 -28.38 -3.17 37.76
N SER A 514 -27.92 -2.68 36.61
CA SER A 514 -26.79 -3.30 35.90
C SER A 514 -25.46 -3.04 36.55
N TYR A 515 -24.51 -3.91 36.23
CA TYR A 515 -23.16 -3.90 36.79
C TYR A 515 -22.46 -2.53 36.69
N PHE A 516 -22.47 -1.87 35.52
CA PHE A 516 -21.74 -0.62 35.32
C PHE A 516 -22.48 0.63 35.81
N THR A 517 -23.81 0.60 35.87
CA THR A 517 -24.70 1.78 35.96
C THR A 517 -25.38 1.93 37.32
N LYS A 518 -25.66 0.85 38.06
CA LYS A 518 -26.44 0.88 39.31
C LYS A 518 -25.92 1.89 40.35
N ASP A 519 -24.59 1.96 40.52
CA ASP A 519 -23.97 2.83 41.51
C ASP A 519 -23.95 4.29 41.03
N LEU A 520 -23.90 4.50 39.71
CA LEU A 520 -23.89 5.83 39.10
C LEU A 520 -25.28 6.45 39.18
N ILE A 521 -26.33 5.66 38.89
CA ILE A 521 -27.73 6.07 38.99
C ILE A 521 -28.11 6.39 40.44
N SER A 522 -27.75 5.52 41.39
CA SER A 522 -28.06 5.77 42.82
C SER A 522 -27.38 7.02 43.37
N LYS A 523 -26.19 7.36 42.87
CA LYS A 523 -25.45 8.59 43.23
C LYS A 523 -25.81 9.81 42.39
N LYS A 524 -26.64 9.66 41.36
CA LYS A 524 -26.97 10.71 40.38
C LYS A 524 -25.72 11.28 39.68
N ASP A 525 -24.72 10.44 39.42
CA ASP A 525 -23.52 10.79 38.65
C ASP A 525 -23.79 10.61 37.15
N TRP A 526 -24.51 11.57 36.57
CA TRP A 526 -25.01 11.48 35.19
C TRP A 526 -23.89 11.54 34.14
N ASP A 527 -22.82 12.30 34.39
CA ASP A 527 -21.67 12.39 33.48
C ASP A 527 -20.95 11.04 33.38
N ALA A 528 -20.71 10.38 34.52
CA ALA A 528 -20.13 9.05 34.54
C ALA A 528 -21.09 7.99 33.97
N LEU A 529 -22.40 8.16 34.15
CA LEU A 529 -23.42 7.27 33.58
C LEU A 529 -23.38 7.30 32.05
N ARG A 530 -23.37 8.50 31.44
CA ARG A 530 -23.26 8.69 29.99
C ARG A 530 -21.95 8.16 29.44
N ALA A 531 -20.88 8.16 30.24
CA ALA A 531 -19.57 7.61 29.90
C ALA A 531 -19.32 6.19 30.47
N TRP A 532 -20.37 5.39 30.70
CA TRP A 532 -20.24 4.06 31.33
C TRP A 532 -19.30 3.13 30.54
N ASN A 533 -19.27 3.26 29.21
CA ASN A 533 -18.42 2.50 28.30
C ASN A 533 -16.92 2.70 28.60
N ARG A 534 -16.50 3.91 29.01
CA ARG A 534 -15.12 4.18 29.46
C ARG A 534 -14.75 3.36 30.68
N LYS A 535 -15.65 3.32 31.67
CA LYS A 535 -15.49 2.48 32.87
C LYS A 535 -15.48 0.99 32.50
N ALA A 536 -16.30 0.58 31.53
CA ALA A 536 -16.40 -0.81 31.10
C ALA A 536 -15.11 -1.35 30.47
N VAL A 537 -14.34 -0.50 29.77
CA VAL A 537 -13.03 -0.85 29.20
C VAL A 537 -11.85 -0.51 30.12
N ASN A 538 -12.15 -0.14 31.37
CA ASN A 538 -11.17 0.24 32.39
C ASN A 538 -10.27 1.42 31.98
N MET A 539 -10.81 2.37 31.21
CA MET A 539 -10.11 3.59 30.83
C MET A 539 -10.18 4.62 31.96
N PRO A 540 -9.05 5.24 32.37
CA PRO A 540 -9.09 6.33 33.34
C PRO A 540 -9.84 7.55 32.80
N LYS A 541 -10.23 8.44 33.73
CA LYS A 541 -10.88 9.72 33.37
C LYS A 541 -9.93 10.57 32.54
N LYS A 542 -8.66 10.63 32.92
CA LYS A 542 -7.61 11.34 32.16
C LYS A 542 -6.63 10.35 31.56
N LEU A 543 -6.27 10.54 30.29
CA LEU A 543 -5.25 9.72 29.63
C LEU A 543 -3.91 9.77 30.35
N SER A 544 -3.59 10.91 30.96
CA SER A 544 -2.36 11.10 31.75
C SER A 544 -2.24 10.19 32.97
N GLU A 545 -3.34 9.55 33.40
CA GLU A 545 -3.36 8.59 34.51
C GLU A 545 -3.01 7.16 34.06
N LEU A 546 -2.86 6.91 32.74
CA LEU A 546 -2.40 5.62 32.24
C LEU A 546 -0.97 5.33 32.71
N LYS A 547 -0.72 4.08 33.06
CA LYS A 547 0.64 3.60 33.30
C LYS A 547 1.47 3.76 32.01
N ASP A 548 2.71 4.20 32.15
CA ASP A 548 3.65 4.46 31.03
C ASP A 548 3.18 5.59 30.10
N TRP A 549 2.34 6.51 30.60
CA TRP A 549 1.83 7.66 29.84
C TRP A 549 2.92 8.51 29.17
N SER A 550 4.08 8.71 29.80
CA SER A 550 5.18 9.46 29.20
C SER A 550 5.66 8.84 27.89
N ILE A 551 5.73 7.51 27.82
CA ILE A 551 6.10 6.77 26.61
C ILE A 551 4.97 6.88 25.59
N ILE A 552 3.74 6.58 26.01
CA ILE A 552 2.54 6.62 25.14
C ILE A 552 2.42 7.99 24.48
N SER A 553 2.38 9.06 25.27
CA SER A 553 2.23 10.43 24.78
C SER A 553 3.32 10.87 23.80
N SER A 554 4.57 10.47 24.04
CA SER A 554 5.69 10.77 23.13
C SER A 554 5.60 10.05 21.77
N ASN A 555 4.83 8.97 21.70
CA ASN A 555 4.69 8.14 20.50
C ASN A 555 3.35 8.31 19.79
N LEU A 556 2.31 8.83 20.45
CA LEU A 556 0.97 8.98 19.84
C LEU A 556 0.99 9.80 18.54
N SER A 557 1.81 10.85 18.44
CA SER A 557 1.91 11.68 17.23
C SER A 557 2.61 11.00 16.06
N LYS A 558 3.23 9.83 16.28
CA LYS A 558 3.91 9.04 15.24
C LYS A 558 2.98 7.98 14.62
N LEU A 559 1.77 7.82 15.18
CA LEU A 559 0.85 6.76 14.80
C LEU A 559 -0.35 7.29 14.02
N LYS A 560 -0.80 6.50 13.04
CA LYS A 560 -1.97 6.81 12.21
C LYS A 560 -3.10 5.83 12.46
N LEU A 561 -4.28 6.36 12.82
CA LEU A 561 -5.54 5.62 12.86
C LEU A 561 -6.42 6.08 11.70
N VAL A 562 -6.71 5.16 10.79
CA VAL A 562 -7.61 5.39 9.66
C VAL A 562 -8.98 4.79 9.97
N GLN A 563 -10.04 5.53 9.69
CA GLN A 563 -11.42 5.09 9.82
C GLN A 563 -12.01 4.85 8.42
N LEU A 564 -12.39 3.61 8.12
CA LEU A 564 -13.15 3.27 6.91
C LEU A 564 -14.63 3.25 7.30
N ASP A 565 -15.36 4.30 6.93
CA ASP A 565 -16.77 4.47 7.32
C ASP A 565 -17.56 5.31 6.30
N THR A 566 -18.70 5.87 6.70
CA THR A 566 -19.59 6.70 5.85
C THR A 566 -19.09 8.13 5.64
N GLY A 567 -17.90 8.45 6.17
CA GLY A 567 -17.35 9.80 6.22
C GLY A 567 -17.50 10.45 7.59
N TYR A 568 -17.31 11.76 7.63
CA TYR A 568 -17.44 12.57 8.84
C TYR A 568 -18.46 13.71 8.66
N THR A 569 -18.93 14.27 9.77
CA THR A 569 -19.83 15.42 9.82
C THR A 569 -19.30 16.45 10.81
N ASP A 570 -19.79 17.68 10.72
CA ASP A 570 -19.33 18.81 11.54
C ASP A 570 -19.96 18.87 12.94
N LEU A 571 -20.48 17.75 13.45
CA LEU A 571 -21.08 17.72 14.78
C LEU A 571 -20.05 18.17 15.83
N SER A 572 -20.43 19.11 16.71
CA SER A 572 -19.54 19.74 17.68
C SER A 572 -18.78 18.73 18.55
N LYS A 573 -19.35 17.54 18.73
CA LYS A 573 -18.76 16.45 19.50
C LYS A 573 -17.43 15.93 18.95
N VAL A 574 -17.22 15.96 17.63
CA VAL A 574 -15.98 15.48 16.98
C VAL A 574 -15.13 16.62 16.42
N GLU A 575 -15.54 17.86 16.65
CA GLU A 575 -14.85 19.05 16.19
C GLU A 575 -13.35 19.01 16.56
N ASN A 576 -12.49 19.28 15.58
CA ASN A 576 -11.02 19.25 15.69
C ASN A 576 -10.42 17.88 16.05
N GLY A 577 -11.20 16.80 16.00
CA GLY A 577 -10.75 15.44 16.27
C GLY A 577 -10.21 14.69 15.04
N TYR A 578 -10.48 15.19 13.83
CA TYR A 578 -10.01 14.58 12.58
C TYR A 578 -8.73 15.22 12.06
N ASN A 579 -7.97 14.45 11.28
CA ASN A 579 -6.90 14.92 10.41
C ASN A 579 -7.42 15.04 8.98
N LEU A 580 -7.97 16.20 8.64
CA LEU A 580 -8.57 16.51 7.33
C LEU A 580 -7.52 16.92 6.27
N ASN A 581 -6.23 16.77 6.55
CA ASN A 581 -5.18 16.95 5.53
C ASN A 581 -4.88 15.63 4.80
N GLU A 582 -5.39 14.52 5.33
CA GLU A 582 -5.16 13.16 4.85
C GLU A 582 -6.48 12.42 4.63
N ASP A 583 -7.64 13.08 4.67
CA ASP A 583 -8.92 12.42 4.42
C ASP A 583 -9.14 12.14 2.93
N MET A 584 -10.04 11.21 2.64
CA MET A 584 -10.28 10.73 1.28
C MET A 584 -11.70 10.18 1.13
N ASP A 585 -12.39 10.55 0.05
CA ASP A 585 -13.66 9.96 -0.35
C ASP A 585 -13.43 9.02 -1.55
N PHE A 586 -13.67 7.73 -1.34
CA PHE A 586 -13.56 6.68 -2.35
C PHE A 586 -14.87 6.46 -3.12
N ILE A 587 -15.93 7.23 -2.85
CA ILE A 587 -17.20 7.17 -3.58
C ILE A 587 -17.14 8.03 -4.84
N ASP A 588 -16.61 9.24 -4.73
CA ASP A 588 -16.44 10.22 -5.81
C ASP A 588 -14.96 10.54 -6.12
N ASN A 589 -14.03 9.92 -5.38
CA ASN A 589 -12.57 9.96 -5.60
C ASN A 589 -11.96 11.35 -5.43
N ASP A 590 -12.32 12.02 -4.33
CA ASP A 590 -11.76 13.31 -3.93
C ASP A 590 -11.12 13.24 -2.54
N ASN A 591 -10.53 14.36 -2.11
CA ASN A 591 -9.88 14.51 -0.81
C ASN A 591 -10.81 15.13 0.26
N ASN A 592 -12.10 14.78 0.22
CA ASN A 592 -13.08 15.29 1.16
C ASN A 592 -14.05 14.20 1.61
N ALA A 593 -13.73 13.54 2.73
CA ALA A 593 -14.55 12.46 3.30
C ALA A 593 -15.84 12.95 3.99
N SER A 594 -16.33 14.16 3.72
CA SER A 594 -17.53 14.71 4.34
C SER A 594 -18.80 13.92 3.98
N ASP A 595 -19.63 13.66 4.97
CA ASP A 595 -20.94 13.05 4.81
C ASP A 595 -22.01 14.14 4.73
N ALA A 596 -22.63 14.26 3.56
CA ALA A 596 -23.72 15.21 3.30
C ALA A 596 -25.00 14.95 4.11
N MET A 597 -25.06 13.86 4.88
CA MET A 597 -26.22 13.48 5.70
C MET A 597 -27.48 13.19 4.88
N ASP A 598 -27.29 12.62 3.68
CA ASP A 598 -28.37 12.25 2.78
C ASP A 598 -29.15 11.02 3.30
N ASP A 599 -30.46 11.17 3.46
CA ASP A 599 -31.35 10.06 3.77
C ASP A 599 -31.63 9.19 2.53
N GLY A 600 -31.88 7.89 2.74
CA GLY A 600 -32.22 6.96 1.67
C GLY A 600 -32.28 5.50 2.11
N LEU A 601 -32.82 4.63 1.26
CA LEU A 601 -32.85 3.19 1.50
C LEU A 601 -31.41 2.68 1.66
N LEU A 602 -31.16 1.89 2.71
CA LEU A 602 -29.82 1.37 3.05
C LEU A 602 -28.72 2.43 3.24
N LYS A 603 -29.05 3.73 3.36
CA LYS A 603 -28.08 4.77 3.79
C LYS A 603 -27.99 4.86 5.31
N TYR A 604 -26.84 5.30 5.79
CA TYR A 604 -26.49 5.42 7.21
C TYR A 604 -25.79 6.76 7.52
N PRO A 605 -26.46 7.90 7.26
CA PRO A 605 -25.88 9.22 7.44
C PRO A 605 -25.33 9.42 8.87
N GLY A 606 -24.16 10.04 8.97
CA GLY A 606 -23.48 10.36 10.23
C GLY A 606 -22.98 9.15 11.01
N HIS A 607 -22.95 7.96 10.42
CA HIS A 607 -22.47 6.76 11.08
C HIS A 607 -20.98 6.86 11.43
N GLY A 608 -20.13 7.30 10.50
CA GLY A 608 -18.71 7.51 10.76
C GLY A 608 -18.44 8.51 11.88
N THR A 609 -19.21 9.59 11.98
CA THR A 609 -19.12 10.54 13.11
C THR A 609 -19.48 9.89 14.45
N ARG A 610 -20.54 9.08 14.48
CA ARG A 610 -20.96 8.38 15.71
C ARG A 610 -19.87 7.45 16.21
N THR A 611 -19.30 6.63 15.34
CA THR A 611 -18.23 5.69 15.69
C THR A 611 -16.93 6.43 16.04
N ALA A 612 -16.61 7.53 15.36
CA ALA A 612 -15.47 8.38 15.65
C ALA A 612 -15.55 9.04 17.02
N SER A 613 -16.74 9.45 17.47
CA SER A 613 -16.93 10.10 18.78
C SER A 613 -16.42 9.26 19.96
N ILE A 614 -16.39 7.93 19.82
CA ILE A 614 -15.86 6.99 20.81
C ILE A 614 -14.33 7.06 20.89
N VAL A 615 -13.65 7.45 19.82
CA VAL A 615 -12.19 7.58 19.74
C VAL A 615 -11.74 9.00 20.03
N ILE A 616 -12.31 9.97 19.32
CA ILE A 616 -11.84 11.37 19.25
C ILE A 616 -12.85 12.40 19.75
N GLY A 617 -13.99 11.96 20.28
CA GLY A 617 -15.03 12.87 20.78
C GLY A 617 -14.47 13.81 21.86
N ASN A 618 -14.69 15.11 21.71
CA ASN A 618 -14.18 16.10 22.63
C ASN A 618 -15.11 16.28 23.86
N THR A 619 -14.64 17.02 24.87
CA THR A 619 -15.40 17.27 26.10
C THR A 619 -16.40 18.42 25.99
N ARG A 620 -16.53 19.08 24.84
CA ARG A 620 -17.47 20.17 24.58
C ARG A 620 -18.66 19.66 23.76
N SER A 621 -19.84 20.18 24.05
CA SER A 621 -20.97 20.15 23.12
C SER A 621 -21.85 21.35 23.41
N ASN A 622 -22.62 21.80 22.42
CA ASN A 622 -23.43 23.02 22.49
C ASN A 622 -24.76 22.85 23.26
N PHE A 623 -24.93 21.77 24.03
CA PHE A 623 -26.20 21.39 24.68
C PHE A 623 -25.99 20.78 26.08
N ASP A 624 -26.97 20.95 26.98
CA ASP A 624 -26.91 20.65 28.43
C ASP A 624 -26.70 19.17 28.80
N GLN A 625 -26.92 18.25 27.86
CA GLN A 625 -26.83 16.80 28.05
C GLN A 625 -25.51 16.24 27.52
N ASN A 626 -24.44 17.03 27.58
CA ASN A 626 -23.10 16.56 27.24
C ASN A 626 -22.74 15.32 28.09
N GLY A 627 -22.05 14.37 27.47
CA GLY A 627 -21.69 13.11 28.10
C GLY A 627 -20.93 12.23 27.11
N ASN A 628 -20.16 11.28 27.63
CA ASN A 628 -19.17 10.48 26.89
C ASN A 628 -18.12 11.31 26.13
N TYR A 629 -16.93 10.77 25.90
CA TYR A 629 -15.88 11.42 25.12
C TYR A 629 -14.84 10.39 24.71
N GLY A 630 -14.06 10.75 23.70
CA GLY A 630 -13.12 9.90 23.00
C GLY A 630 -12.09 9.26 23.92
N LEU A 631 -11.81 7.97 23.71
CA LEU A 631 -10.77 7.24 24.42
C LEU A 631 -9.36 7.77 24.15
N LEU A 632 -9.15 8.49 23.05
CA LEU A 632 -7.87 9.14 22.71
C LEU A 632 -7.89 10.67 22.94
N PHE A 633 -8.95 11.20 23.57
CA PHE A 633 -9.01 12.60 23.95
C PHE A 633 -8.10 12.91 25.15
N ASN A 634 -7.38 14.03 25.13
CA ASN A 634 -6.50 14.43 26.21
C ASN A 634 -6.62 15.94 26.53
N ASP A 635 -6.94 16.24 27.79
CA ASP A 635 -7.10 17.60 28.34
C ASP A 635 -5.80 18.43 28.32
N SER A 636 -4.64 17.79 28.10
CA SER A 636 -3.30 18.40 28.20
C SER A 636 -2.82 19.09 26.91
N GLY A 637 -3.67 19.21 25.88
CA GLY A 637 -3.36 19.88 24.61
C GLY A 637 -2.82 18.99 23.49
N LEU A 638 -2.34 17.77 23.79
CA LEU A 638 -1.99 16.76 22.78
C LEU A 638 -3.27 16.09 22.27
N ARG A 639 -3.77 16.46 21.09
CA ARG A 639 -4.95 15.84 20.48
C ARG A 639 -4.52 14.79 19.47
N PHE A 640 -4.87 13.52 19.72
CA PHE A 640 -4.78 12.50 18.70
C PHE A 640 -5.84 12.76 17.63
N ARG A 641 -5.45 12.75 16.35
CA ARG A 641 -6.35 13.01 15.23
C ARG A 641 -6.53 11.75 14.40
N MET A 642 -7.79 11.39 14.13
CA MET A 642 -8.14 10.24 13.30
C MET A 642 -8.31 10.66 11.83
N ILE A 643 -7.94 9.79 10.89
CA ILE A 643 -8.04 10.07 9.45
C ILE A 643 -9.34 9.42 8.92
N PRO A 644 -10.33 10.20 8.45
CA PRO A 644 -11.58 9.64 7.92
C PRO A 644 -11.44 9.28 6.44
N TYR A 645 -11.75 8.02 6.08
CA TYR A 645 -11.97 7.57 4.71
C TYR A 645 -13.44 7.25 4.51
N ARG A 646 -14.09 7.95 3.58
CA ARG A 646 -15.46 7.69 3.19
C ARG A 646 -15.45 6.65 2.09
N ILE A 647 -16.01 5.46 2.36
CA ILE A 647 -15.95 4.34 1.40
C ILE A 647 -17.32 3.88 0.90
N SER A 648 -18.38 4.24 1.63
CA SER A 648 -19.75 3.84 1.32
C SER A 648 -20.75 4.74 2.07
N GLN A 649 -21.91 5.02 1.48
CA GLN A 649 -23.04 5.65 2.20
C GLN A 649 -23.78 4.64 3.11
N SER A 650 -23.36 3.37 3.09
CA SER A 650 -23.94 2.24 3.81
C SER A 650 -22.92 1.48 4.64
N VAL A 651 -23.34 0.98 5.81
CA VAL A 651 -22.53 0.06 6.63
C VAL A 651 -22.58 -1.39 6.16
N VAL A 652 -23.48 -1.68 5.22
CA VAL A 652 -23.55 -2.97 4.51
C VAL A 652 -22.90 -2.77 3.15
N LEU A 653 -21.74 -3.38 2.95
CA LEU A 653 -20.92 -3.18 1.75
C LEU A 653 -21.35 -4.11 0.63
N ILE A 654 -22.17 -3.59 -0.27
CA ILE A 654 -22.66 -4.29 -1.46
C ILE A 654 -22.39 -3.38 -2.66
N GLY A 655 -21.67 -3.87 -3.66
CA GLY A 655 -21.23 -3.08 -4.83
C GLY A 655 -20.22 -2.00 -4.48
N ARG A 656 -19.44 -2.26 -3.43
CA ARG A 656 -18.41 -1.37 -2.87
C ARG A 656 -17.11 -2.13 -2.62
N GLY A 657 -16.94 -3.28 -3.30
CA GLY A 657 -15.70 -4.07 -3.23
C GLY A 657 -14.51 -3.21 -3.62
N LYS A 658 -14.59 -2.49 -4.75
CA LYS A 658 -13.54 -1.58 -5.19
C LYS A 658 -13.17 -0.54 -4.14
N ASN A 659 -14.16 0.19 -3.62
CA ASN A 659 -13.93 1.26 -2.64
C ASN A 659 -13.23 0.74 -1.39
N LEU A 660 -13.64 -0.44 -0.90
CA LEU A 660 -12.99 -1.10 0.22
C LEU A 660 -11.53 -1.47 -0.07
N VAL A 661 -11.27 -2.01 -1.26
CA VAL A 661 -9.92 -2.40 -1.70
C VAL A 661 -9.01 -1.20 -1.85
N ASP A 662 -9.48 -0.18 -2.57
CA ASP A 662 -8.71 1.03 -2.84
C ASP A 662 -8.40 1.74 -1.52
N SER A 663 -9.38 1.86 -0.63
CA SER A 663 -9.19 2.52 0.67
C SER A 663 -8.23 1.80 1.60
N ILE A 664 -8.29 0.47 1.67
CA ILE A 664 -7.38 -0.28 2.54
C ILE A 664 -5.96 -0.36 1.94
N ASN A 665 -5.84 -0.45 0.61
CA ASN A 665 -4.55 -0.33 -0.07
C ASN A 665 -3.94 1.06 0.15
N HIS A 666 -4.75 2.11 0.06
CA HIS A 666 -4.32 3.47 0.34
C HIS A 666 -3.92 3.65 1.81
N ALA A 667 -4.66 3.07 2.76
CA ALA A 667 -4.27 3.06 4.18
C ALA A 667 -2.93 2.34 4.40
N ALA A 668 -2.72 1.19 3.76
CA ALA A 668 -1.46 0.46 3.83
C ALA A 668 -0.30 1.25 3.19
N TYR A 669 -0.54 1.94 2.07
CA TYR A 669 0.45 2.76 1.38
C TYR A 669 0.86 4.01 2.18
N THR A 670 -0.11 4.66 2.82
CA THR A 670 0.10 5.85 3.66
C THR A 670 0.65 5.54 5.05
N ASN A 671 1.06 4.28 5.28
CA ASN A 671 1.60 3.74 6.52
C ASN A 671 0.64 3.91 7.70
N ALA A 672 -0.65 3.62 7.50
CA ALA A 672 -1.56 3.48 8.63
C ALA A 672 -1.04 2.44 9.63
N ASP A 673 -1.27 2.68 10.91
CA ASP A 673 -0.88 1.74 11.97
C ASP A 673 -2.02 0.82 12.38
N VAL A 674 -3.21 1.40 12.40
CA VAL A 674 -4.48 0.77 12.77
C VAL A 674 -5.54 1.27 11.79
N VAL A 675 -6.38 0.36 11.32
CA VAL A 675 -7.61 0.68 10.59
C VAL A 675 -8.79 0.22 11.43
N THR A 676 -9.79 1.09 11.59
CA THR A 676 -11.07 0.74 12.19
C THR A 676 -12.16 0.75 11.13
N MET A 677 -12.96 -0.31 11.09
CA MET A 677 -14.01 -0.48 10.10
C MET A 677 -15.29 -1.02 10.75
N SER A 678 -16.31 -0.18 10.77
CA SER A 678 -17.61 -0.46 11.41
C SER A 678 -18.68 -0.81 10.36
N MET A 679 -18.31 -1.66 9.40
CA MET A 679 -19.11 -2.05 8.25
C MET A 679 -18.66 -3.42 7.71
N GLY A 680 -19.49 -4.09 6.91
CA GLY A 680 -19.17 -5.43 6.40
C GLY A 680 -20.11 -6.00 5.35
N SER A 681 -19.78 -7.20 4.87
CA SER A 681 -20.51 -7.94 3.83
C SER A 681 -20.28 -9.45 3.94
N TYR A 682 -20.79 -10.23 2.98
CA TYR A 682 -20.43 -11.63 2.83
C TYR A 682 -18.98 -11.79 2.31
N PRO A 683 -18.28 -12.90 2.61
CA PRO A 683 -16.91 -13.09 2.18
C PRO A 683 -16.77 -13.32 0.68
N ARG A 684 -15.73 -12.75 0.10
CA ARG A 684 -15.31 -12.91 -1.30
C ARG A 684 -13.82 -13.27 -1.40
N PRO A 685 -13.39 -13.98 -2.47
CA PRO A 685 -11.98 -14.35 -2.65
C PRO A 685 -11.03 -13.16 -2.69
N MET A 686 -11.40 -12.09 -3.40
CA MET A 686 -10.56 -10.90 -3.53
C MET A 686 -10.35 -10.20 -2.17
N LEU A 687 -11.40 -10.03 -1.37
CA LEU A 687 -11.29 -9.41 -0.04
C LEU A 687 -10.47 -10.25 0.95
N TYR A 688 -10.48 -11.58 0.83
CA TYR A 688 -9.63 -12.47 1.62
C TYR A 688 -8.14 -12.20 1.35
N GLU A 689 -7.77 -12.01 0.08
CA GLU A 689 -6.38 -11.71 -0.32
C GLU A 689 -5.96 -10.31 0.13
N VAL A 690 -6.87 -9.35 0.10
CA VAL A 690 -6.62 -8.00 0.61
C VAL A 690 -6.39 -8.03 2.12
N ALA A 691 -7.22 -8.77 2.88
CA ALA A 691 -7.00 -8.97 4.31
C ALA A 691 -5.62 -9.62 4.59
N LYS A 692 -5.21 -10.60 3.76
CA LYS A 692 -3.90 -11.23 3.85
C LYS A 692 -2.77 -10.23 3.60
N SER A 693 -2.85 -9.45 2.52
CA SER A 693 -1.81 -8.48 2.16
C SER A 693 -1.64 -7.41 3.25
N VAL A 694 -2.76 -6.94 3.81
CA VAL A 694 -2.80 -5.98 4.92
C VAL A 694 -2.14 -6.55 6.18
N TYR A 695 -2.48 -7.80 6.51
CA TYR A 695 -1.87 -8.54 7.60
C TYR A 695 -0.36 -8.72 7.41
N ASP A 696 0.08 -9.09 6.22
CA ASP A 696 1.50 -9.28 5.86
C ASP A 696 2.33 -7.99 6.02
N ARG A 697 1.69 -6.82 5.88
CA ARG A 697 2.28 -5.49 6.08
C ARG A 697 2.26 -5.00 7.52
N GLY A 698 1.68 -5.77 8.45
CA GLY A 698 1.66 -5.42 9.88
C GLY A 698 0.63 -4.37 10.27
N LEU A 699 -0.36 -4.11 9.40
CA LEU A 699 -1.46 -3.18 9.67
C LEU A 699 -2.53 -3.88 10.53
N ILE A 700 -2.88 -3.29 11.68
CA ILE A 700 -3.92 -3.85 12.56
C ILE A 700 -5.28 -3.42 12.04
N TRP A 701 -6.04 -4.34 11.45
CA TRP A 701 -7.39 -4.09 10.95
C TRP A 701 -8.44 -4.55 11.95
N VAL A 702 -9.13 -3.59 12.59
CA VAL A 702 -10.18 -3.81 13.59
C VAL A 702 -11.54 -3.69 12.94
N CYS A 703 -12.31 -4.78 12.98
CA CYS A 703 -13.53 -4.96 12.19
C CYS A 703 -14.72 -5.33 13.07
N ALA A 704 -15.88 -4.72 12.80
CA ALA A 704 -17.14 -5.09 13.44
C ALA A 704 -17.53 -6.54 13.09
N ALA A 705 -17.92 -7.33 14.09
CA ALA A 705 -18.34 -8.72 13.85
C ALA A 705 -19.64 -8.81 13.03
N GLY A 706 -20.51 -7.80 13.08
CA GLY A 706 -21.80 -7.78 12.39
C GLY A 706 -22.97 -7.59 13.36
N ASN A 707 -24.10 -7.13 12.81
CA ASN A 707 -25.32 -6.85 13.56
C ASN A 707 -26.47 -7.67 12.99
N GLU A 708 -27.20 -8.40 13.84
CA GLU A 708 -28.47 -9.07 13.50
C GLU A 708 -28.37 -10.12 12.37
N VAL A 709 -27.16 -10.53 11.96
CA VAL A 709 -26.90 -11.51 10.88
C VAL A 709 -26.28 -12.84 11.36
N GLU A 710 -26.24 -13.05 12.69
CA GLU A 710 -25.67 -14.18 13.44
C GLU A 710 -24.20 -14.50 13.16
N MET A 711 -23.84 -14.73 11.90
CA MET A 711 -22.48 -15.02 11.44
C MET A 711 -21.59 -13.78 11.51
N VAL A 712 -20.29 -14.00 11.75
CA VAL A 712 -19.27 -12.95 11.66
C VAL A 712 -19.09 -12.54 10.20
N VAL A 713 -19.23 -11.26 9.89
CA VAL A 713 -19.17 -10.73 8.51
C VAL A 713 -17.75 -10.48 8.02
N ALA A 714 -17.55 -10.39 6.71
CA ALA A 714 -16.29 -9.94 6.13
C ALA A 714 -16.17 -8.41 6.25
N PRO A 715 -14.97 -7.86 6.53
CA PRO A 715 -13.70 -8.56 6.62
C PRO A 715 -13.38 -9.19 7.98
N ALA A 716 -14.19 -8.99 9.03
CA ALA A 716 -13.92 -9.47 10.39
C ALA A 716 -13.69 -10.99 10.50
N LEU A 717 -14.32 -11.79 9.64
CA LEU A 717 -14.11 -13.24 9.65
C LEU A 717 -12.73 -13.69 9.14
N TYR A 718 -12.02 -12.84 8.38
CA TYR A 718 -10.78 -13.26 7.72
C TYR A 718 -9.62 -13.41 8.73
N PRO A 719 -8.74 -14.41 8.53
CA PRO A 719 -7.54 -14.58 9.34
C PRO A 719 -6.71 -13.28 9.38
N GLY A 720 -6.05 -13.03 10.51
CA GLY A 720 -5.22 -11.83 10.68
C GLY A 720 -5.97 -10.53 10.97
N THR A 721 -7.28 -10.44 10.72
CA THR A 721 -8.10 -9.31 11.17
C THR A 721 -8.46 -9.43 12.66
N VAL A 722 -8.94 -8.34 13.26
CA VAL A 722 -9.40 -8.27 14.65
C VAL A 722 -10.92 -8.12 14.68
N ALA A 723 -11.64 -9.22 14.93
CA ALA A 723 -13.10 -9.24 14.98
C ALA A 723 -13.63 -8.83 16.36
N VAL A 724 -14.55 -7.86 16.37
CA VAL A 724 -15.08 -7.26 17.61
C VAL A 724 -16.58 -7.50 17.74
N ALA A 725 -16.97 -8.28 18.74
CA ALA A 725 -18.36 -8.44 19.17
C ALA A 725 -18.74 -7.38 20.22
N ALA A 726 -20.05 -7.27 20.50
CA ALA A 726 -20.58 -6.25 21.42
C ALA A 726 -21.08 -6.86 22.74
N PHE A 727 -20.89 -6.12 23.84
CA PHE A 727 -21.49 -6.41 25.15
C PHE A 727 -22.21 -5.19 25.73
N ASN A 728 -23.00 -5.42 26.78
CA ASN A 728 -23.90 -4.44 27.39
C ASN A 728 -23.54 -3.99 28.80
N PRO A 729 -24.26 -3.01 29.39
CA PRO A 729 -24.00 -2.49 30.74
C PRO A 729 -23.99 -3.54 31.86
N ASN A 730 -24.49 -4.75 31.60
CA ASN A 730 -24.51 -5.87 32.54
C ASN A 730 -23.44 -6.94 32.24
N ARG A 731 -22.45 -6.63 31.39
CA ARG A 731 -21.36 -7.53 30.99
C ARG A 731 -21.86 -8.81 30.30
N LYS A 732 -22.98 -8.74 29.59
CA LYS A 732 -23.49 -9.84 28.76
C LYS A 732 -23.30 -9.51 27.28
N PRO A 733 -23.12 -10.53 26.41
CA PRO A 733 -23.15 -10.29 24.97
C PRO A 733 -24.44 -9.57 24.57
N TRP A 734 -24.32 -8.60 23.68
CA TRP A 734 -25.48 -7.94 23.10
C TRP A 734 -26.23 -8.92 22.20
N LYS A 735 -27.55 -9.01 22.35
CA LYS A 735 -28.38 -9.96 21.58
C LYS A 735 -28.29 -9.72 20.07
N GLY A 736 -28.04 -8.49 19.63
CA GLY A 736 -27.87 -8.14 18.23
C GLY A 736 -26.45 -8.38 17.67
N SER A 737 -25.49 -8.81 18.49
CA SER A 737 -24.12 -9.04 18.03
C SER A 737 -24.03 -10.33 17.21
N SER A 738 -23.40 -10.26 16.03
CA SER A 738 -22.87 -11.46 15.38
C SER A 738 -21.84 -12.17 16.27
N TYR A 739 -21.68 -13.46 16.06
CA TYR A 739 -20.93 -14.35 16.92
C TYR A 739 -20.27 -15.50 16.14
N GLY A 740 -19.15 -16.01 16.64
CA GLY A 740 -18.43 -17.10 16.00
C GLY A 740 -16.98 -17.25 16.47
N THR A 741 -16.32 -18.29 16.00
CA THR A 741 -14.96 -18.68 16.39
C THR A 741 -13.87 -17.69 15.99
N THR A 742 -14.17 -16.82 15.04
CA THR A 742 -13.25 -15.76 14.58
C THR A 742 -13.25 -14.53 15.48
N VAL A 743 -14.24 -14.37 16.38
CA VAL A 743 -14.31 -13.22 17.29
C VAL A 743 -13.11 -13.21 18.24
N ASP A 744 -12.33 -12.13 18.23
CA ASP A 744 -11.15 -11.96 19.08
C ASP A 744 -11.55 -11.56 20.51
N VAL A 745 -12.42 -10.56 20.60
CA VAL A 745 -12.78 -9.86 21.85
C VAL A 745 -14.18 -9.26 21.76
N SER A 746 -14.80 -8.97 22.90
CA SER A 746 -16.00 -8.12 22.97
C SER A 746 -15.72 -6.77 23.63
N ALA A 747 -16.35 -5.72 23.13
CA ALA A 747 -16.28 -4.36 23.65
C ALA A 747 -17.69 -3.75 23.85
N PRO A 748 -17.85 -2.60 24.56
CA PRO A 748 -19.15 -1.98 24.77
C PRO A 748 -19.84 -1.64 23.44
N GLY A 749 -21.06 -2.14 23.23
CA GLY A 749 -21.81 -1.90 22.00
C GLY A 749 -23.33 -1.92 22.11
N GLU A 750 -23.91 -2.22 23.29
CA GLU A 750 -25.34 -2.01 23.55
C GLU A 750 -25.52 -0.75 24.40
N ASP A 751 -26.35 0.17 23.94
CA ASP A 751 -26.65 1.46 24.57
C ASP A 751 -25.39 2.27 24.93
N VAL A 752 -24.60 2.60 23.91
CA VAL A 752 -23.46 3.52 23.97
C VAL A 752 -23.93 4.93 23.63
N TYR A 753 -23.55 5.92 24.44
CA TYR A 753 -23.97 7.32 24.27
C TYR A 753 -23.13 8.02 23.19
N VAL A 754 -23.73 8.39 22.06
CA VAL A 754 -23.07 8.93 20.84
C VAL A 754 -23.84 10.12 20.26
N PRO A 755 -23.23 10.97 19.40
CA PRO A 755 -23.89 12.16 18.86
C PRO A 755 -24.86 11.85 17.72
N PHE A 756 -25.96 12.59 17.67
CA PHE A 756 -27.00 12.53 16.64
C PHE A 756 -27.54 13.94 16.33
N GLU A 757 -28.40 14.05 15.33
CA GLU A 757 -29.29 15.19 15.17
C GLU A 757 -30.71 14.82 15.66
N ASN A 758 -31.50 15.79 16.12
CA ASN A 758 -32.93 15.60 16.32
C ASN A 758 -33.72 16.02 15.05
N LYS A 759 -35.04 15.83 15.05
CA LYS A 759 -35.91 16.22 13.91
C LYS A 759 -35.88 17.72 13.59
N ASP A 760 -35.46 18.55 14.55
CA ASP A 760 -35.30 20.00 14.39
C ASP A 760 -33.89 20.38 13.92
N LEU A 761 -33.08 19.40 13.48
CA LEU A 761 -31.70 19.54 13.02
C LEU A 761 -30.74 20.08 14.09
N GLN A 762 -31.09 19.90 15.37
CA GLN A 762 -30.24 20.28 16.49
C GLN A 762 -29.39 19.08 16.91
N GLU A 763 -28.13 19.34 17.24
CA GLU A 763 -27.25 18.32 17.80
C GLU A 763 -27.77 17.84 19.16
N ILE A 764 -27.80 16.52 19.34
CA ILE A 764 -28.12 15.85 20.60
C ILE A 764 -27.17 14.68 20.83
N MET A 765 -27.22 14.10 22.03
CA MET A 765 -26.60 12.81 22.32
C MET A 765 -27.69 11.81 22.71
N ALA A 766 -27.58 10.60 22.20
CA ALA A 766 -28.51 9.50 22.48
C ALA A 766 -27.76 8.17 22.62
N TYR A 767 -28.39 7.21 23.29
CA TYR A 767 -27.89 5.84 23.42
C TYR A 767 -28.22 5.05 22.15
N GLY A 768 -27.21 4.43 21.55
CA GLY A 768 -27.35 3.56 20.38
C GLY A 768 -26.69 2.21 20.57
N SER A 769 -27.09 1.22 19.75
CA SER A 769 -26.54 -0.14 19.81
C SER A 769 -25.97 -0.61 18.47
N GLY A 770 -24.84 -1.33 18.51
CA GLY A 770 -24.13 -1.84 17.33
C GLY A 770 -22.74 -2.39 17.66
N THR A 771 -22.31 -3.46 16.99
CA THR A 771 -20.89 -3.83 16.94
C THR A 771 -20.03 -2.71 16.37
N SER A 772 -20.62 -1.84 15.53
CA SER A 772 -20.05 -0.57 15.09
C SER A 772 -19.57 0.34 16.21
N TYR A 773 -20.21 0.30 17.40
CA TYR A 773 -19.77 1.06 18.58
C TYR A 773 -18.74 0.29 19.40
N ALA A 774 -18.72 -1.04 19.34
CA ALA A 774 -17.70 -1.86 20.01
C ALA A 774 -16.32 -1.73 19.33
N THR A 775 -16.27 -1.78 17.99
CA THR A 775 -15.05 -1.69 17.17
C THR A 775 -14.12 -0.53 17.51
N PRO A 776 -14.57 0.75 17.57
CA PRO A 776 -13.70 1.89 17.86
C PRO A 776 -13.06 1.84 19.25
N HIS A 777 -13.66 1.14 20.23
CA HIS A 777 -13.02 0.94 21.54
C HIS A 777 -11.73 0.10 21.40
N VAL A 778 -11.78 -0.96 20.59
CA VAL A 778 -10.63 -1.83 20.35
C VAL A 778 -9.59 -1.13 19.48
N ALA A 779 -10.00 -0.32 18.50
CA ALA A 779 -9.09 0.48 17.69
C ALA A 779 -8.31 1.51 18.51
N ALA A 780 -8.99 2.22 19.43
CA ALA A 780 -8.32 3.12 20.37
C ALA A 780 -7.34 2.37 21.29
N ALA A 781 -7.73 1.19 21.78
CA ALA A 781 -6.87 0.33 22.57
C ALA A 781 -5.62 -0.14 21.79
N ALA A 782 -5.77 -0.44 20.49
CA ALA A 782 -4.67 -0.80 19.60
C ALA A 782 -3.67 0.34 19.43
N ILE A 783 -4.14 1.58 19.25
CA ILE A 783 -3.27 2.77 19.18
C ILE A 783 -2.50 2.97 20.49
N LEU A 784 -3.16 2.87 21.64
CA LEU A 784 -2.49 2.99 22.95
C LEU A 784 -1.45 1.88 23.16
N TRP A 785 -1.78 0.64 22.78
CA TRP A 785 -0.85 -0.49 22.85
C TRP A 785 0.36 -0.27 21.94
N LYS A 786 0.14 0.15 20.69
CA LYS A 786 1.23 0.40 19.73
C LYS A 786 2.11 1.56 20.21
N ALA A 787 1.52 2.64 20.73
CA ALA A 787 2.25 3.79 21.27
C ALA A 787 3.15 3.41 22.45
N LYS A 788 2.65 2.56 23.35
CA LYS A 788 3.42 2.03 24.48
C LYS A 788 4.60 1.17 24.03
N HIS A 789 4.42 0.39 22.97
CA HIS A 789 5.36 -0.64 22.55
C HIS A 789 6.24 -0.26 21.37
N LEU A 790 6.06 0.92 20.77
CA LEU A 790 6.63 1.32 19.48
C LEU A 790 8.13 0.98 19.34
N ASP A 791 8.95 1.35 20.32
CA ASP A 791 10.41 1.12 20.30
C ASP A 791 10.80 -0.37 20.41
N LYS A 792 9.88 -1.23 20.87
CA LYS A 792 10.09 -2.67 21.05
C LYS A 792 9.54 -3.49 19.89
N LEU A 793 8.67 -2.91 19.05
CA LEU A 793 8.05 -3.61 17.92
C LEU A 793 9.06 -3.94 16.82
N SER A 794 10.17 -3.20 16.72
CA SER A 794 11.29 -3.49 15.80
C SER A 794 11.99 -4.83 16.05
N LYS A 795 11.70 -5.51 17.16
CA LYS A 795 12.18 -6.88 17.45
C LYS A 795 11.47 -7.96 16.66
N TYR A 796 10.33 -7.63 16.05
CA TYR A 796 9.60 -8.54 15.18
C TYR A 796 10.16 -8.44 13.77
N ASN A 797 10.75 -9.54 13.27
CA ASN A 797 11.44 -9.57 11.98
C ASN A 797 10.47 -9.63 10.78
N GLN A 798 9.19 -9.89 11.04
CA GLN A 798 8.15 -9.95 10.01
C GLN A 798 6.99 -9.03 10.42
N PRO A 799 6.48 -8.14 9.55
CA PRO A 799 5.47 -7.17 9.96
C PRO A 799 4.18 -7.79 10.52
N TRP A 800 3.71 -8.91 9.97
CA TRP A 800 2.54 -9.65 10.47
C TRP A 800 2.64 -10.05 11.95
N GLN A 801 3.85 -10.21 12.48
CA GLN A 801 4.05 -10.53 13.90
C GLN A 801 3.59 -9.40 14.82
N VAL A 802 3.58 -8.14 14.36
CA VAL A 802 3.03 -7.02 15.12
C VAL A 802 1.52 -7.22 15.34
N VAL A 803 0.81 -7.66 14.30
CA VAL A 803 -0.64 -7.93 14.37
C VAL A 803 -0.92 -9.09 15.32
N GLU A 804 -0.17 -10.20 15.21
CA GLU A 804 -0.35 -11.33 16.11
C GLU A 804 0.08 -11.05 17.55
N ALA A 805 1.10 -10.22 17.75
CA ALA A 805 1.49 -9.76 19.08
C ALA A 805 0.35 -8.95 19.73
N PHE A 806 -0.28 -8.05 18.97
CA PHE A 806 -1.44 -7.30 19.44
C PHE A 806 -2.62 -8.24 19.75
N ARG A 807 -3.01 -9.11 18.80
CA ARG A 807 -4.10 -10.08 18.97
C ARG A 807 -3.87 -10.99 20.17
N HIS A 808 -2.63 -11.45 20.38
CA HIS A 808 -2.26 -12.23 21.56
C HIS A 808 -2.48 -11.43 22.85
N CYS A 809 -1.92 -10.23 22.96
CA CYS A 809 -2.07 -9.39 24.14
C CYS A 809 -3.55 -9.05 24.41
N LEU A 810 -4.31 -8.76 23.36
CA LEU A 810 -5.74 -8.46 23.42
C LEU A 810 -6.54 -9.65 23.97
N ARG A 811 -6.33 -10.85 23.43
CA ARG A 811 -7.04 -12.06 23.89
C ARG A 811 -6.67 -12.45 25.31
N VAL A 812 -5.38 -12.42 25.64
CA VAL A 812 -4.90 -12.77 26.99
C VAL A 812 -5.42 -11.78 28.02
N SER A 813 -5.33 -10.48 27.77
CA SER A 813 -5.84 -9.46 28.68
C SER A 813 -7.36 -9.54 28.83
N ALA A 814 -8.11 -9.70 27.74
CA ALA A 814 -9.57 -9.84 27.78
C ALA A 814 -10.01 -11.08 28.56
N SER A 815 -9.27 -12.19 28.44
CA SER A 815 -9.58 -13.44 29.17
C SER A 815 -9.52 -13.29 30.70
N LYS A 816 -8.78 -12.30 31.20
CA LYS A 816 -8.69 -11.96 32.63
C LYS A 816 -9.89 -11.14 33.12
N ASN A 817 -10.65 -10.52 32.21
CA ASN A 817 -11.83 -9.71 32.51
C ASN A 817 -13.16 -10.35 32.06
N LYS A 818 -13.16 -11.65 31.73
CA LYS A 818 -14.38 -12.35 31.29
C LYS A 818 -15.30 -12.72 32.47
N PRO A 819 -16.63 -12.59 32.32
CA PRO A 819 -17.60 -13.22 33.23
C PRO A 819 -17.43 -14.74 33.32
N SER A 820 -17.85 -15.36 34.42
CA SER A 820 -17.68 -16.81 34.65
C SER A 820 -18.42 -17.68 33.62
N ASN A 821 -19.53 -17.20 33.07
CA ASN A 821 -20.36 -17.87 32.08
C ASN A 821 -20.15 -17.30 30.66
N TRP A 822 -19.01 -16.67 30.39
CA TRP A 822 -18.71 -16.10 29.09
C TRP A 822 -18.46 -17.19 28.04
N ASP A 823 -19.21 -17.12 26.94
CA ASP A 823 -19.03 -18.03 25.81
C ASP A 823 -17.84 -17.56 24.95
N THR A 824 -16.66 -18.11 25.27
CA THR A 824 -15.42 -17.77 24.58
C THR A 824 -15.35 -18.27 23.14
N LYS A 825 -16.23 -19.20 22.76
CA LYS A 825 -16.26 -19.72 21.40
C LYS A 825 -16.95 -18.73 20.46
N ASN A 826 -17.97 -18.04 20.95
CA ASN A 826 -18.84 -17.20 20.12
C ASN A 826 -18.57 -15.70 20.28
N TYR A 827 -18.09 -15.25 21.45
CA TYR A 827 -17.92 -13.82 21.76
C TYR A 827 -16.48 -13.44 22.12
N GLY A 828 -15.53 -14.26 21.67
CA GLY A 828 -14.10 -14.06 21.87
C GLY A 828 -13.63 -14.23 23.32
N SER A 829 -12.37 -13.91 23.56
CA SER A 829 -11.67 -14.33 24.79
C SER A 829 -12.23 -13.72 26.08
N GLY A 830 -12.94 -12.60 25.98
CA GLY A 830 -13.55 -11.89 27.09
C GLY A 830 -13.88 -10.44 26.76
N LEU A 831 -13.93 -9.60 27.79
CA LEU A 831 -14.24 -8.18 27.67
C LEU A 831 -12.94 -7.37 27.54
N LEU A 832 -12.90 -6.41 26.62
CA LEU A 832 -11.79 -5.45 26.51
C LEU A 832 -11.49 -4.78 27.86
N ASP A 833 -10.22 -4.78 28.26
CA ASP A 833 -9.69 -4.02 29.40
C ASP A 833 -8.37 -3.37 28.97
N ILE A 834 -8.37 -2.05 28.84
CA ILE A 834 -7.22 -1.28 28.30
C ILE A 834 -6.04 -1.33 29.26
N GLN A 835 -6.26 -1.30 30.58
CA GLN A 835 -5.15 -1.35 31.53
C GLN A 835 -4.50 -2.72 31.58
N LEU A 836 -5.30 -3.80 31.53
CA LEU A 836 -4.76 -5.16 31.43
C LEU A 836 -4.04 -5.38 30.10
N LEU A 837 -4.57 -4.86 28.99
CA LEU A 837 -3.91 -4.92 27.68
C LEU A 837 -2.55 -4.23 27.71
N LEU A 838 -2.48 -3.01 28.23
CA LEU A 838 -1.22 -2.28 28.34
C LEU A 838 -0.27 -2.95 29.34
N ALA A 839 -0.77 -3.65 30.37
CA ALA A 839 0.06 -4.37 31.31
C ALA A 839 0.63 -5.69 30.76
N GLU A 840 0.07 -6.23 29.68
CA GLU A 840 0.49 -7.50 29.11
C GLU A 840 1.89 -7.40 28.49
N PRO A 841 2.84 -8.29 28.84
CA PRO A 841 4.14 -8.34 28.18
C PRO A 841 4.01 -8.78 26.72
N LEU A 842 4.85 -8.21 25.86
CA LEU A 842 4.94 -8.62 24.46
C LEU A 842 5.34 -10.11 24.36
N PRO A 843 4.61 -10.93 23.57
CA PRO A 843 4.99 -12.32 23.35
C PRO A 843 6.27 -12.43 22.55
N ALA A 844 7.03 -13.51 22.77
CA ALA A 844 8.21 -13.83 21.97
C ALA A 844 7.82 -14.10 20.51
N ALA A 845 8.64 -13.65 19.55
CA ALA A 845 8.38 -13.85 18.12
C ALA A 845 8.19 -15.34 17.74
N SER A 846 8.86 -16.25 18.46
CA SER A 846 8.81 -17.71 18.23
C SER A 846 7.48 -18.37 18.60
N VAL A 847 6.62 -17.72 19.40
CA VAL A 847 5.31 -18.29 19.77
C VAL A 847 4.17 -17.79 18.88
N LEU A 848 4.45 -16.77 18.05
CA LEU A 848 3.48 -16.21 17.12
C LEU A 848 3.37 -17.10 15.88
N ARG A 849 2.14 -17.30 15.41
CA ARG A 849 1.85 -18.12 14.24
C ARG A 849 1.29 -17.24 13.14
N TYR A 850 1.77 -17.47 11.93
CA TYR A 850 1.25 -16.84 10.74
C TYR A 850 -0.21 -17.27 10.53
N ALA A 851 -1.15 -16.33 10.49
CA ALA A 851 -2.58 -16.64 10.49
C ALA A 851 -3.03 -17.45 9.26
N TYR A 852 -2.26 -17.39 8.18
CA TYR A 852 -2.52 -18.08 6.92
C TYR A 852 -1.63 -19.33 6.72
N SER A 853 -0.98 -19.86 7.77
CA SER A 853 -0.11 -21.06 7.66
C SER A 853 -0.89 -22.34 7.38
N ASP A 854 -2.12 -22.43 7.91
CA ASP A 854 -2.93 -23.65 7.94
C ASP A 854 -4.08 -23.61 6.94
N SER A 855 -4.14 -22.58 6.07
CA SER A 855 -5.15 -22.51 5.01
C SER A 855 -4.88 -23.64 4.02
N LYS A 856 -5.48 -24.81 4.26
CA LYS A 856 -5.81 -25.77 3.20
C LYS A 856 -6.37 -24.91 2.07
N GLY A 857 -5.73 -24.94 0.90
CA GLY A 857 -5.87 -23.91 -0.13
C GLY A 857 -7.30 -23.38 -0.34
N LYS A 858 -7.37 -22.11 -0.73
CA LYS A 858 -8.57 -21.30 -1.01
C LYS A 858 -9.81 -22.15 -1.33
N PRO A 859 -10.96 -21.97 -0.63
CA PRO A 859 -12.19 -22.65 -1.00
C PRO A 859 -12.59 -22.27 -2.43
N SER A 860 -12.58 -23.23 -3.34
CA SER A 860 -13.08 -23.01 -4.70
C SER A 860 -14.59 -23.20 -4.70
N TRP A 861 -15.33 -22.11 -4.52
CA TRP A 861 -16.77 -22.08 -4.72
C TRP A 861 -17.07 -21.74 -6.18
N ASP A 862 -17.81 -22.62 -6.85
CA ASP A 862 -18.22 -22.39 -8.21
C ASP A 862 -19.18 -21.18 -8.29
N LEU A 863 -19.30 -20.58 -9.48
CA LEU A 863 -20.08 -19.36 -9.67
C LEU A 863 -21.54 -19.48 -9.24
N GLY A 864 -22.17 -20.65 -9.42
CA GLY A 864 -23.57 -20.87 -9.02
C GLY A 864 -23.77 -20.80 -7.51
N ILE A 865 -22.79 -21.26 -6.73
CA ILE A 865 -22.84 -21.15 -5.26
C ILE A 865 -22.60 -19.69 -4.84
N ARG A 866 -21.64 -19.00 -5.46
CA ARG A 866 -21.39 -17.56 -5.19
C ARG A 866 -22.62 -16.70 -5.49
N GLU A 867 -23.31 -16.98 -6.60
CA GLU A 867 -24.58 -16.36 -6.96
C GLU A 867 -25.66 -16.67 -5.90
N GLY A 868 -25.89 -17.95 -5.59
CA GLY A 868 -26.86 -18.35 -4.59
C GLY A 868 -26.62 -17.68 -3.22
N VAL A 869 -25.37 -17.61 -2.77
CA VAL A 869 -24.97 -16.91 -1.54
C VAL A 869 -25.25 -15.42 -1.61
N HIS A 870 -24.94 -14.77 -2.74
CA HIS A 870 -25.26 -13.35 -2.94
C HIS A 870 -26.77 -13.11 -2.73
N TYR A 871 -27.63 -13.87 -3.40
CA TYR A 871 -29.07 -13.71 -3.28
C TYR A 871 -29.60 -14.05 -1.87
N LEU A 872 -29.12 -15.12 -1.24
CA LEU A 872 -29.49 -15.44 0.15
C LEU A 872 -29.08 -14.34 1.13
N TRP A 873 -27.89 -13.76 0.95
CA TRP A 873 -27.43 -12.63 1.74
C TRP A 873 -28.34 -11.41 1.56
N GLN A 874 -28.75 -11.10 0.33
CA GLN A 874 -29.70 -10.00 0.06
C GLN A 874 -31.03 -10.22 0.78
N VAL A 875 -31.56 -11.44 0.81
CA VAL A 875 -32.81 -11.75 1.53
C VAL A 875 -32.67 -11.48 3.02
N ILE A 876 -31.55 -11.88 3.64
CA ILE A 876 -31.27 -11.60 5.06
C ILE A 876 -31.15 -10.09 5.31
N VAL A 877 -30.40 -9.37 4.48
CA VAL A 877 -30.24 -7.91 4.62
C VAL A 877 -31.58 -7.19 4.45
N LYS A 878 -32.42 -7.60 3.49
CA LYS A 878 -33.77 -7.05 3.27
C LYS A 878 -34.74 -7.37 4.42
N LYS A 879 -34.59 -8.51 5.11
CA LYS A 879 -35.35 -8.79 6.35
C LYS A 879 -35.06 -7.80 7.47
N ILE A 880 -33.82 -7.31 7.55
CA ILE A 880 -33.42 -6.30 8.54
C ILE A 880 -33.99 -4.91 8.18
N LYS A 881 -34.33 -4.65 6.90
CA LYS A 881 -35.00 -3.43 6.39
C LYS A 881 -36.21 -3.74 5.49
N PRO A 882 -37.39 -4.08 6.03
CA PRO A 882 -38.58 -4.31 5.22
C PRO A 882 -39.02 -3.02 4.49
N GLY A 883 -39.28 -3.12 3.19
CA GLY A 883 -39.86 -2.08 2.33
C GLY A 883 -40.99 -2.66 1.46
N PRO A 884 -41.76 -1.82 0.75
CA PRO A 884 -42.99 -2.25 0.05
C PRO A 884 -42.81 -3.29 -1.06
N GLU A 885 -41.58 -3.58 -1.49
CA GLU A 885 -41.26 -4.55 -2.58
C GLU A 885 -40.38 -5.73 -2.12
N SER A 886 -40.52 -6.19 -0.87
CA SER A 886 -39.53 -7.03 -0.17
C SER A 886 -39.40 -8.51 -0.59
N PHE A 887 -39.66 -8.91 -1.83
CA PHE A 887 -39.48 -10.31 -2.24
C PHE A 887 -38.57 -10.46 -3.45
N VAL A 888 -37.34 -10.90 -3.21
CA VAL A 888 -36.47 -11.51 -4.23
C VAL A 888 -37.12 -12.82 -4.67
N THR A 889 -37.29 -13.01 -5.97
CA THR A 889 -37.95 -14.21 -6.51
C THR A 889 -36.93 -15.19 -7.07
N GLU A 890 -37.18 -16.50 -6.94
CA GLU A 890 -36.34 -17.57 -7.51
C GLU A 890 -36.08 -17.41 -9.02
N SER A 891 -36.97 -16.70 -9.73
CA SER A 891 -36.84 -16.43 -11.16
C SER A 891 -35.67 -15.52 -11.54
N GLU A 892 -35.01 -14.89 -10.57
CA GLU A 892 -33.83 -14.04 -10.80
C GLU A 892 -32.50 -14.83 -10.80
N LEU A 893 -32.51 -16.08 -10.33
CA LEU A 893 -31.33 -16.94 -10.35
C LEU A 893 -31.09 -17.59 -11.72
N THR A 894 -29.82 -17.74 -12.08
CA THR A 894 -29.42 -18.59 -13.20
C THR A 894 -29.79 -20.07 -12.94
N PRO A 895 -30.04 -20.88 -13.99
CA PRO A 895 -30.29 -22.31 -13.82
C PRO A 895 -29.17 -23.04 -13.07
N ARG A 896 -27.92 -22.56 -13.20
CA ARG A 896 -26.76 -23.09 -12.49
C ARG A 896 -26.86 -22.81 -10.98
N ALA A 897 -27.20 -21.59 -10.60
CA ALA A 897 -27.35 -21.23 -9.19
C ALA A 897 -28.54 -21.95 -8.54
N GLN A 898 -29.65 -22.12 -9.28
CA GLN A 898 -30.76 -22.97 -8.84
C GLN A 898 -30.28 -24.40 -8.56
N ALA A 899 -29.61 -25.04 -9.53
CA ALA A 899 -29.08 -26.39 -9.35
C ALA A 899 -28.09 -26.51 -8.18
N ALA A 900 -27.22 -25.51 -8.00
CA ALA A 900 -26.26 -25.47 -6.90
C ALA A 900 -26.94 -25.37 -5.53
N LEU A 901 -27.92 -24.47 -5.38
CA LEU A 901 -28.72 -24.33 -4.16
C LEU A 901 -29.52 -25.61 -3.88
N GLU A 902 -30.10 -26.23 -4.90
CA GLU A 902 -30.85 -27.47 -4.75
C GLU A 902 -29.97 -28.63 -4.26
N ALA A 903 -28.76 -28.73 -4.81
CA ALA A 903 -27.78 -29.72 -4.40
C ALA A 903 -27.32 -29.51 -2.95
N LEU A 904 -27.08 -28.26 -2.53
CA LEU A 904 -26.64 -27.94 -1.17
C LEU A 904 -27.75 -28.09 -0.13
N ALA A 905 -28.98 -27.67 -0.45
CA ALA A 905 -30.12 -27.70 0.47
C ALA A 905 -30.83 -29.05 0.52
N ASN A 906 -30.62 -29.91 -0.49
CA ASN A 906 -31.42 -31.12 -0.73
C ASN A 906 -32.94 -30.83 -0.75
N LYS A 907 -33.32 -29.69 -1.34
CA LYS A 907 -34.68 -29.15 -1.50
C LYS A 907 -34.73 -28.28 -2.75
N SER A 908 -35.91 -27.99 -3.30
CA SER A 908 -36.01 -27.04 -4.43
C SER A 908 -35.50 -25.65 -4.04
N ALA A 909 -34.89 -24.91 -4.97
CA ALA A 909 -34.41 -23.55 -4.71
C ALA A 909 -35.55 -22.66 -4.20
N LYS A 910 -36.74 -22.78 -4.80
CA LYS A 910 -37.98 -22.18 -4.29
C LYS A 910 -38.21 -22.38 -2.80
N SER A 911 -38.11 -23.63 -2.34
CA SER A 911 -38.33 -23.99 -0.94
C SER A 911 -37.28 -23.36 -0.04
N VAL A 912 -36.04 -23.22 -0.51
CA VAL A 912 -34.99 -22.49 0.20
C VAL A 912 -35.39 -21.03 0.37
N PHE A 913 -35.75 -20.31 -0.70
CA PHE A 913 -36.18 -18.90 -0.61
C PHE A 913 -37.44 -18.71 0.23
N GLU A 914 -38.47 -19.55 0.05
CA GLU A 914 -39.70 -19.52 0.87
C GLU A 914 -39.40 -19.74 2.35
N SER A 915 -38.53 -20.69 2.68
CA SER A 915 -38.09 -20.91 4.07
C SER A 915 -37.24 -19.76 4.60
N THR A 916 -36.50 -19.08 3.72
CA THR A 916 -35.74 -17.88 4.06
C THR A 916 -36.62 -16.66 4.17
N ALA A 917 -37.87 -16.68 3.68
CA ALA A 917 -38.85 -15.62 3.89
C ALA A 917 -39.59 -15.79 5.24
N ASP A 918 -39.77 -17.02 5.73
CA ASP A 918 -40.35 -17.31 7.04
C ASP A 918 -39.31 -17.09 8.16
N PRO A 919 -39.49 -16.12 9.09
CA PRO A 919 -38.56 -15.90 10.21
C PRO A 919 -38.48 -17.07 11.21
N LYS A 920 -39.35 -18.09 11.09
CA LYS A 920 -39.31 -19.31 11.92
C LYS A 920 -38.67 -20.51 11.22
N GLN A 921 -38.28 -20.40 9.95
CA GLN A 921 -37.66 -21.49 9.20
C GLN A 921 -36.20 -21.18 8.85
N ASP A 922 -35.37 -22.23 8.94
CA ASP A 922 -33.91 -22.13 9.05
C ASP A 922 -33.21 -22.65 7.78
N GLY A 923 -33.87 -22.58 6.62
CA GLY A 923 -33.42 -23.31 5.42
C GLY A 923 -32.18 -22.74 4.71
N ALA A 924 -31.92 -21.43 4.80
CA ALA A 924 -30.76 -20.79 4.18
C ALA A 924 -29.55 -20.56 5.09
N ASN A 925 -29.78 -20.46 6.41
CA ASN A 925 -28.71 -20.25 7.39
C ASN A 925 -27.60 -21.31 7.30
N PRO A 926 -27.87 -22.62 7.07
CA PRO A 926 -26.82 -23.62 6.92
C PRO A 926 -25.89 -23.38 5.72
N ILE A 927 -26.43 -22.93 4.58
CA ILE A 927 -25.64 -22.69 3.36
C ILE A 927 -24.74 -21.48 3.56
N LEU A 928 -25.31 -20.36 4.04
CA LEU A 928 -24.54 -19.16 4.36
C LEU A 928 -23.48 -19.45 5.42
N LYS A 929 -23.84 -20.18 6.48
CA LYS A 929 -22.90 -20.55 7.53
C LYS A 929 -21.75 -21.40 6.99
N MET A 930 -22.04 -22.41 6.18
CA MET A 930 -21.02 -23.24 5.54
C MET A 930 -20.11 -22.40 4.64
N TYR A 931 -20.67 -21.47 3.85
CA TYR A 931 -19.89 -20.59 3.01
C TYR A 931 -19.00 -19.64 3.84
N PHE A 932 -19.54 -19.01 4.88
CA PHE A 932 -18.80 -18.11 5.78
C PHE A 932 -17.70 -18.83 6.56
N GLU A 933 -17.98 -20.03 7.09
CA GLU A 933 -17.03 -20.87 7.81
C GLU A 933 -15.87 -21.33 6.92
N SER A 934 -16.06 -21.41 5.60
CA SER A 934 -14.98 -21.79 4.67
C SER A 934 -13.86 -20.76 4.55
N TYR A 935 -14.09 -19.50 4.95
CA TYR A 935 -13.11 -18.41 4.88
C TYR A 935 -12.40 -18.14 6.23
N GLN A 936 -12.67 -18.94 7.25
CA GLN A 936 -12.07 -18.86 8.60
C GLN A 936 -10.85 -19.79 8.71
#